data_AF-A0A928E075-F1
#
_entry.id   AF-A0A928E075-F1
#
_cell.length_a   1.000
_cell.length_b   1.000
_cell.length_c   1.000
_cell.angle_alpha   90.00
_cell.angle_beta   90.00
_cell.angle_gamma   90.00
#
_symmetry.space_group_name_H-M   'P 1'
#
loop_
_entity.id
_entity.type
_entity.pdbx_description
1 polymer ?
#
loop_
_entity_poly.entity_id
_entity_poly.type
_entity_poly.pdbx_seq_one_letter_code
_entity_poly.pdbx_strand_id
1 'polypeptide(L)'
;MKHFPTLALFIILLFLSGIPTLAREIDTAIAAYSYRQFSFFETIDKVAELGVRNLYGFNFQTVGGGIEGKLDPAALSDAELEKIRLKLTEKKISLIALYYGSFPEDEAACRKIFERSKSLGIQTFVSEPDPKLLPMLDRIAGEFGMKIGLHGHDRQSSPNTWHPLLVADKCRNLKNIAAFNDTGHWIRSGLDPTDGIEILGKFTIGFDLHDLNAEGKDVPLGTGVGNIGRMLRALKRIPGPPVLIGIEYNSNPQDPTADIKQCLEFLKDPKPNTSLNKFSDGFYAGAVSVDILPPKPVHLSGQFSLRVSQGAKTSISANILALTSVKNGQTVPVILISMDTVVIREQFNIPFRQALKEKIPEIPTENVIICATHTHSAPHLGQDRPDLPKDGSVMTSKEYIKFAIDRIVPGIRQAMEKQVPAKFGFGLGFVNIAYNRRAVYADGSAVMYGKTDRPDFRSLEGMTDNDLDMFCVWNQKDELIAMLLTIACPSQENENSLTLDGDFWARTRESLTKKYGKDTVILGMCGAAGDQSPHIRYRAAAEQRMTALRNLSRADELARRITCAVDDIYDVVASEKSDNPLMKYEYLEVDLPQRIPTKAEYDDAIANAERLQSNYEKTGNTASLGMLGWHKRIITRYENLKLNPKPTYPTSISVLRIGDIALCTNQFELYSDYGVQMKARSKAAQTFVIQLASGAPDSGTYLPTAHAVKGGGYGAVIQSNSVGPEGGLILTEETVKAIERLFSEK
;
A
#
# COMPACT_ATOMS: atom_id res chain seq x y z
N MET A 1 45.45 -50.64 -26.13
CA MET A 1 44.66 -50.42 -27.37
C MET A 1 43.20 -50.28 -26.95
N LYS A 2 42.45 -49.19 -27.12
CA LYS A 2 42.59 -47.90 -27.83
C LYS A 2 41.61 -46.89 -27.18
N HIS A 3 42.12 -45.69 -26.87
CA HIS A 3 41.55 -44.33 -27.06
C HIS A 3 40.23 -43.89 -26.37
N PHE A 4 40.26 -42.99 -25.36
CA PHE A 4 40.27 -41.49 -25.37
C PHE A 4 38.82 -40.90 -25.21
N PRO A 5 38.60 -39.65 -24.72
CA PRO A 5 38.02 -39.32 -23.41
C PRO A 5 36.97 -38.16 -23.49
N THR A 6 36.80 -37.36 -22.42
CA THR A 6 36.03 -36.07 -22.30
C THR A 6 34.50 -36.22 -22.26
N LEU A 7 33.72 -35.63 -21.34
CA LEU A 7 33.82 -34.33 -20.69
C LEU A 7 32.97 -34.37 -19.38
N ALA A 8 33.58 -34.28 -18.20
CA ALA A 8 32.85 -34.06 -16.96
C ALA A 8 32.60 -32.56 -16.82
N LEU A 9 31.38 -32.13 -17.15
CA LEU A 9 30.93 -30.76 -16.96
C LEU A 9 30.69 -30.53 -15.45
N PHE A 10 31.65 -29.90 -14.79
CA PHE A 10 31.46 -29.24 -13.50
C PHE A 10 30.41 -28.13 -13.70
N ILE A 11 29.14 -28.41 -13.44
CA ILE A 11 28.14 -27.37 -13.27
C ILE A 11 28.37 -26.76 -11.90
N ILE A 12 28.96 -25.58 -11.93
CA ILE A 12 29.00 -24.61 -10.86
C ILE A 12 27.55 -24.36 -10.38
N LEU A 13 27.18 -24.96 -9.25
CA LEU A 13 26.08 -24.48 -8.39
C LEU A 13 26.63 -23.31 -7.57
N LEU A 14 26.67 -22.12 -8.17
CA LEU A 14 26.85 -20.86 -7.43
C LEU A 14 25.51 -20.11 -7.47
N PHE A 15 24.88 -20.07 -6.29
CA PHE A 15 23.99 -19.01 -5.80
C PHE A 15 22.96 -18.42 -6.78
N LEU A 16 21.73 -18.95 -6.73
CA LEU A 16 20.51 -18.15 -6.88
C LEU A 16 19.89 -17.91 -5.49
N SER A 17 20.69 -17.37 -4.57
CA SER A 17 20.11 -16.47 -3.57
C SER A 17 19.62 -15.25 -4.34
N GLY A 18 18.33 -14.94 -4.25
CA GLY A 18 17.81 -13.68 -4.79
C GLY A 18 18.72 -12.55 -4.36
N ILE A 19 19.37 -11.91 -5.34
CA ILE A 19 20.13 -10.69 -5.07
C ILE A 19 19.10 -9.75 -4.46
N PRO A 20 19.28 -9.30 -3.20
CA PRO A 20 18.41 -8.27 -2.65
C PRO A 20 18.44 -7.13 -3.67
N THR A 21 17.28 -6.66 -4.12
CA THR A 21 17.18 -5.41 -4.88
C THR A 21 17.82 -4.34 -4.00
N LEU A 22 19.12 -4.08 -4.24
CA LEU A 22 19.89 -3.10 -3.49
C LEU A 22 19.13 -1.78 -3.63
N ALA A 23 18.77 -1.21 -2.50
CA ALA A 23 18.16 0.11 -2.46
C ALA A 23 19.02 1.07 -3.27
N ARG A 24 18.38 1.90 -4.08
CA ARG A 24 19.08 2.81 -4.98
C ARG A 24 20.01 3.74 -4.18
N GLU A 25 21.29 3.75 -4.53
CA GLU A 25 22.27 4.61 -3.86
C GLU A 25 22.03 6.09 -4.19
N ILE A 26 22.39 6.96 -3.25
CA ILE A 26 22.25 8.41 -3.39
C ILE A 26 23.62 9.05 -3.13
N ASP A 27 24.14 9.73 -4.16
CA ASP A 27 25.33 10.55 -4.05
C ASP A 27 24.93 11.99 -3.78
N THR A 28 25.56 12.63 -2.81
CA THR A 28 25.28 14.03 -2.46
C THR A 28 26.35 14.93 -3.05
N ALA A 29 25.94 16.03 -3.68
CA ALA A 29 26.77 17.13 -4.10
C ALA A 29 26.19 18.47 -3.62
N ILE A 30 27.03 19.50 -3.60
CA ILE A 30 26.56 20.88 -3.46
C ILE A 30 26.41 21.47 -4.85
N ALA A 31 25.25 22.05 -5.16
CA ALA A 31 25.07 22.87 -6.35
C ALA A 31 25.74 24.22 -6.11
N ALA A 32 26.72 24.55 -6.94
CA ALA A 32 27.53 25.76 -6.82
C ALA A 32 26.68 27.04 -6.92
N TYR A 33 25.49 26.97 -7.52
CA TYR A 33 24.55 28.08 -7.60
C TYR A 33 24.06 28.56 -6.22
N SER A 34 24.10 27.68 -5.20
CA SER A 34 23.90 28.08 -3.80
C SER A 34 24.89 29.19 -3.41
N TYR A 35 26.14 29.09 -3.88
CA TYR A 35 27.21 30.06 -3.68
C TYR A 35 27.39 31.01 -4.87
N ARG A 36 26.32 31.35 -5.60
CA ARG A 36 26.39 32.20 -6.82
C ARG A 36 27.01 33.58 -6.65
N GLN A 37 27.13 34.09 -5.42
CA GLN A 37 27.83 35.35 -5.13
C GLN A 37 29.34 35.19 -4.94
N PHE A 38 29.83 33.96 -4.88
CA PHE A 38 31.23 33.61 -4.75
C PHE A 38 31.80 33.19 -6.10
N SER A 39 33.10 33.38 -6.27
CA SER A 39 33.84 32.77 -7.36
C SER A 39 33.85 31.23 -7.21
N PHE A 40 34.14 30.53 -8.31
CA PHE A 40 34.23 29.07 -8.30
C PHE A 40 35.34 28.59 -7.35
N PHE A 41 36.47 29.29 -7.28
CA PHE A 41 37.56 28.97 -6.35
C PHE A 41 37.13 29.08 -4.89
N GLU A 42 36.42 30.15 -4.52
CA GLU A 42 35.85 30.32 -3.18
C GLU A 42 34.77 29.27 -2.89
N THR A 43 33.97 28.91 -3.90
CA THR A 43 32.96 27.84 -3.78
C THR A 43 33.61 26.50 -3.49
N ILE A 44 34.71 26.15 -4.17
CA ILE A 44 35.47 24.93 -3.87
C ILE A 44 35.94 24.92 -2.41
N ASP A 45 36.41 26.06 -1.90
CA ASP A 45 36.85 26.18 -0.51
C ASP A 45 35.67 25.98 0.47
N LYS A 46 34.53 26.63 0.24
CA LYS A 46 33.32 26.47 1.04
C LYS A 46 32.78 25.03 1.04
N VAL A 47 32.78 24.36 -0.11
CA VAL A 47 32.32 22.96 -0.22
C VAL A 47 33.26 22.00 0.50
N ALA A 48 34.58 22.24 0.43
CA ALA A 48 35.55 21.47 1.19
C ALA A 48 35.36 21.64 2.71
N GLU A 49 35.02 22.84 3.19
CA GLU A 49 34.70 23.11 4.61
C GLU A 49 33.44 22.37 5.10
N LEU A 50 32.49 22.07 4.20
CA LEU A 50 31.31 21.26 4.50
C LEU A 50 31.61 19.76 4.60
N GLY A 51 32.80 19.32 4.20
CA GLY A 51 33.19 17.90 4.16
C GLY A 51 32.53 17.11 3.02
N VAL A 52 31.95 17.78 2.03
CA VAL A 52 31.34 17.17 0.85
C VAL A 52 32.38 17.06 -0.26
N ARG A 53 32.46 15.90 -0.93
CA ARG A 53 33.44 15.67 -2.00
C ARG A 53 32.96 16.06 -3.38
N ASN A 54 31.66 16.01 -3.62
CA ASN A 54 31.09 16.22 -4.94
C ASN A 54 30.55 17.64 -5.10
N LEU A 55 30.86 18.25 -6.24
CA LEU A 55 30.41 19.57 -6.62
C LEU A 55 29.68 19.50 -7.96
N TYR A 56 28.57 20.21 -8.03
CA TYR A 56 27.79 20.44 -9.24
C TYR A 56 27.93 21.92 -9.62
N GLY A 57 28.66 22.22 -10.71
CA GLY A 57 28.96 23.60 -11.12
C GLY A 57 27.90 24.21 -12.03
N PHE A 58 28.01 25.51 -12.34
CA PHE A 58 27.25 26.17 -13.40
C PHE A 58 28.16 27.02 -14.30
N ASN A 59 27.94 26.97 -15.62
CA ASN A 59 28.94 27.41 -16.60
C ASN A 59 29.18 28.93 -16.65
N PHE A 60 28.26 29.74 -16.11
CA PHE A 60 28.39 31.19 -16.04
C PHE A 60 28.90 31.71 -14.67
N GLN A 61 29.40 30.82 -13.80
CA GLN A 61 30.05 31.22 -12.55
C GLN A 61 31.40 31.87 -12.82
N THR A 62 31.70 32.99 -12.15
CA THR A 62 33.04 33.60 -12.22
C THR A 62 34.08 32.65 -11.63
N VAL A 63 35.20 32.40 -12.32
CA VAL A 63 36.18 31.39 -11.86
C VAL A 63 36.96 31.83 -10.63
N GLY A 64 37.55 33.04 -10.66
CA GLY A 64 38.40 33.56 -9.59
C GLY A 64 39.81 32.98 -9.59
N GLY A 65 40.57 33.21 -8.52
CA GLY A 65 41.94 32.69 -8.37
C GLY A 65 42.94 33.24 -9.40
N GLY A 66 42.69 34.43 -9.97
CA GLY A 66 43.51 35.03 -11.03
C GLY A 66 43.19 34.52 -12.44
N ILE A 67 42.00 33.93 -12.65
CA ILE A 67 41.41 33.65 -13.96
C ILE A 67 40.29 34.67 -14.20
N GLU A 68 40.42 35.50 -15.23
CA GLU A 68 39.40 36.44 -15.66
C GLU A 68 38.43 35.73 -16.61
N GLY A 69 37.28 35.27 -16.11
CA GLY A 69 36.32 34.57 -16.95
C GLY A 69 35.27 33.77 -16.18
N LYS A 70 34.48 33.02 -16.94
CA LYS A 70 33.44 32.13 -16.44
C LYS A 70 33.87 30.67 -16.51
N LEU A 71 33.24 29.79 -15.73
CA LEU A 71 33.43 28.34 -15.77
C LEU A 71 32.84 27.72 -17.04
N ASP A 72 33.21 28.25 -18.20
CA ASP A 72 32.73 27.80 -19.49
C ASP A 72 33.82 26.99 -20.20
N PRO A 73 33.67 25.65 -20.30
CA PRO A 73 34.62 24.80 -21.00
C PRO A 73 34.83 25.19 -22.47
N ALA A 74 33.90 25.91 -23.11
CA ALA A 74 34.11 26.40 -24.47
C ALA A 74 35.10 27.58 -24.54
N ALA A 75 35.13 28.42 -23.51
CA ALA A 75 35.84 29.70 -23.52
C ALA A 75 37.19 29.68 -22.78
N LEU A 76 37.34 28.86 -21.75
CA LEU A 76 38.59 28.75 -20.99
C LEU A 76 39.75 28.32 -21.89
N SER A 77 40.99 28.63 -21.52
CA SER A 77 42.22 28.08 -22.12
C SER A 77 42.66 26.80 -21.41
N ASP A 78 43.54 26.01 -22.02
CA ASP A 78 43.99 24.75 -21.41
C ASP A 78 44.80 24.97 -20.12
N ALA A 79 45.54 26.09 -20.04
CA ALA A 79 46.23 26.50 -18.82
C ALA A 79 45.26 26.85 -17.68
N GLU A 80 44.13 27.47 -18.00
CA GLU A 80 43.09 27.80 -17.02
C GLU A 80 42.33 26.55 -16.56
N LEU A 81 42.01 25.64 -17.48
CA LEU A 81 41.43 24.33 -17.14
C LEU A 81 42.35 23.55 -16.20
N GLU A 82 43.65 23.51 -16.48
CA GLU A 82 44.62 22.83 -15.62
C GLU A 82 44.68 23.47 -14.22
N LYS A 83 44.66 24.80 -14.15
CA LYS A 83 44.63 25.51 -12.87
C LYS A 83 43.36 25.20 -12.05
N ILE A 84 42.21 25.07 -12.70
CA ILE A 84 40.98 24.61 -12.06
C ILE A 84 41.12 23.17 -11.55
N ARG A 85 41.67 22.25 -12.35
CA ARG A 85 41.90 20.85 -11.95
C ARG A 85 42.83 20.74 -10.75
N LEU A 86 43.88 21.56 -10.70
CA LEU A 86 44.81 21.61 -9.58
C LEU A 86 44.09 22.06 -8.30
N LYS A 87 43.25 23.10 -8.36
CA LYS A 87 42.44 23.57 -7.21
C LYS A 87 41.47 22.49 -6.71
N LEU A 88 40.76 21.82 -7.63
CA LEU A 88 39.86 20.71 -7.30
C LEU A 88 40.62 19.56 -6.61
N THR A 89 41.78 19.20 -7.14
CA THR A 89 42.64 18.13 -6.60
C THR A 89 43.19 18.48 -5.22
N GLU A 90 43.69 19.71 -5.05
CA GLU A 90 44.20 20.24 -3.77
C GLU A 90 43.14 20.11 -2.67
N LYS A 91 41.89 20.44 -3.00
CA LYS A 91 40.77 20.44 -2.06
C LYS A 91 40.01 19.12 -1.99
N LYS A 92 40.45 18.11 -2.76
CA LYS A 92 39.83 16.78 -2.86
C LYS A 92 38.34 16.84 -3.24
N ILE A 93 38.00 17.79 -4.11
CA ILE A 93 36.66 18.00 -4.65
C ILE A 93 36.59 17.45 -6.08
N SER A 94 35.50 16.78 -6.41
CA SER A 94 35.18 16.29 -7.76
C SER A 94 34.04 17.12 -8.35
N LEU A 95 34.31 17.82 -9.45
CA LEU A 95 33.30 18.50 -10.25
C LEU A 95 32.59 17.48 -11.14
N ILE A 96 31.59 16.80 -10.61
CA ILE A 96 30.96 15.63 -11.25
C ILE A 96 29.83 16.01 -12.21
N ALA A 97 29.25 17.20 -12.05
CA ALA A 97 28.20 17.72 -12.90
C ALA A 97 28.41 19.20 -13.22
N LEU A 98 27.85 19.66 -14.35
CA LEU A 98 27.88 21.06 -14.76
C LEU A 98 26.54 21.48 -15.38
N TYR A 99 25.95 22.56 -14.88
CA TYR A 99 24.81 23.22 -15.52
C TYR A 99 25.31 23.91 -16.77
N TYR A 100 24.76 23.52 -17.91
CA TYR A 100 25.08 24.06 -19.22
C TYR A 100 23.77 24.26 -19.98
N GLY A 101 23.12 25.40 -19.77
CA GLY A 101 21.71 25.60 -20.12
C GLY A 101 21.35 25.31 -21.59
N SER A 102 22.24 25.63 -22.53
CA SER A 102 22.01 25.40 -23.97
C SER A 102 23.28 25.00 -24.71
N PHE A 103 23.18 24.03 -25.60
CA PHE A 103 24.26 23.62 -26.50
C PHE A 103 24.16 24.35 -27.86
N PRO A 104 25.30 24.62 -28.53
CA PRO A 104 25.29 25.13 -29.90
C PRO A 104 24.74 24.09 -30.88
N GLU A 105 24.24 24.54 -32.03
CA GLU A 105 23.78 23.62 -33.09
C GLU A 105 24.95 22.91 -33.79
N ASP A 106 26.15 23.50 -33.74
CA ASP A 106 27.36 22.94 -34.33
C ASP A 106 27.88 21.75 -33.52
N GLU A 107 27.95 20.59 -34.16
CA GLU A 107 28.39 19.33 -33.54
C GLU A 107 29.87 19.38 -33.13
N ALA A 108 30.73 20.05 -33.91
CA ALA A 108 32.15 20.16 -33.56
C ALA A 108 32.36 20.99 -32.29
N ALA A 109 31.62 22.08 -32.13
CA ALA A 109 31.59 22.87 -30.91
C ALA A 109 31.05 22.06 -29.71
N CYS A 110 29.99 21.28 -29.91
CA CYS A 110 29.48 20.36 -28.87
C CYS A 110 30.57 19.36 -28.44
N ARG A 111 31.24 18.71 -29.39
CA ARG A 111 32.32 17.75 -29.10
C ARG A 111 33.45 18.39 -28.29
N LYS A 112 33.85 19.61 -28.64
CA LYS A 112 34.84 20.38 -27.87
C LYS A 112 34.37 20.65 -26.44
N ILE A 113 33.11 21.01 -26.23
CA ILE A 113 32.53 21.20 -24.89
C ILE A 113 32.59 19.90 -24.08
N PHE A 114 32.19 18.77 -24.67
CA PHE A 114 32.22 17.46 -24.01
C PHE A 114 33.65 17.03 -23.64
N GLU A 115 34.60 17.14 -24.57
CA GLU A 115 36.00 16.80 -24.34
C GLU A 115 36.60 17.60 -23.18
N ARG A 116 36.42 18.92 -23.20
CA ARG A 116 36.98 19.82 -22.20
C ARG A 116 36.30 19.67 -20.85
N SER A 117 34.99 19.42 -20.83
CA SER A 117 34.25 19.13 -19.60
C SER A 117 34.68 17.80 -18.98
N LYS A 118 34.89 16.77 -19.81
CA LYS A 118 35.41 15.48 -19.36
C LYS A 118 36.81 15.62 -18.77
N SER A 119 37.64 16.52 -19.31
CA SER A 119 38.96 16.83 -18.73
C SER A 119 38.86 17.41 -17.30
N LEU A 120 37.78 18.11 -16.97
CA LEU A 120 37.52 18.61 -15.61
C LEU A 120 36.93 17.55 -14.66
N GLY A 121 36.66 16.34 -15.15
CA GLY A 121 36.04 15.26 -14.38
C GLY A 121 34.51 15.24 -14.40
N ILE A 122 33.89 16.10 -15.22
CA ILE A 122 32.43 16.17 -15.36
C ILE A 122 31.93 14.90 -16.03
N GLN A 123 30.87 14.32 -15.47
CA GLN A 123 30.22 13.10 -15.95
C GLN A 123 28.80 13.37 -16.47
N THR A 124 28.14 14.39 -15.92
CA THR A 124 26.76 14.75 -16.26
C THR A 124 26.64 16.23 -16.58
N PHE A 125 26.01 16.56 -17.69
CA PHE A 125 25.49 17.91 -17.92
C PHE A 125 24.05 18.01 -17.41
N VAL A 126 23.73 19.10 -16.71
CA VAL A 126 22.35 19.46 -16.39
C VAL A 126 21.97 20.58 -17.35
N SER A 127 20.93 20.38 -18.16
CA SER A 127 20.72 21.21 -19.35
C SER A 127 19.26 21.29 -19.78
N GLU A 128 18.94 22.32 -20.57
CA GLU A 128 17.63 22.54 -21.18
C GLU A 128 17.77 22.74 -22.70
N PRO A 129 18.34 21.76 -23.42
CA PRO A 129 18.60 21.92 -24.84
C PRO A 129 17.29 22.00 -25.63
N ASP A 130 17.34 22.69 -26.77
CA ASP A 130 16.28 22.60 -27.78
C ASP A 130 16.03 21.12 -28.12
N PRO A 131 14.78 20.61 -28.01
CA PRO A 131 14.45 19.21 -28.27
C PRO A 131 14.99 18.67 -29.61
N LYS A 132 15.16 19.54 -30.63
CA LYS A 132 15.72 19.13 -31.93
C LYS A 132 17.17 18.66 -31.85
N LEU A 133 17.92 19.08 -30.83
CA LEU A 133 19.34 18.75 -30.63
C LEU A 133 19.52 17.43 -29.88
N LEU A 134 18.48 16.91 -29.21
CA LEU A 134 18.58 15.72 -28.36
C LEU A 134 19.16 14.48 -29.07
N PRO A 135 18.83 14.15 -30.34
CA PRO A 135 19.44 13.00 -31.01
C PRO A 135 20.94 13.14 -31.23
N MET A 136 21.41 14.34 -31.58
CA MET A 136 22.84 14.62 -31.76
C MET A 136 23.57 14.57 -30.42
N LEU A 137 22.99 15.20 -29.39
CA LEU A 137 23.55 15.23 -28.04
C LEU A 137 23.57 13.84 -27.38
N ASP A 138 22.55 13.00 -27.58
CA ASP A 138 22.52 11.61 -27.10
C ASP A 138 23.69 10.79 -27.65
N ARG A 139 23.99 10.96 -28.95
CA ARG A 139 25.11 10.28 -29.60
C ARG A 139 26.45 10.76 -29.04
N ILE A 140 26.68 12.07 -29.00
CA ILE A 140 27.95 12.63 -28.49
C ILE A 140 28.15 12.23 -27.02
N ALA A 141 27.12 12.34 -26.19
CA ALA A 141 27.19 11.94 -24.79
C ALA A 141 27.61 10.46 -24.64
N GLY A 142 27.09 9.58 -25.51
CA GLY A 142 27.49 8.17 -25.55
C GLY A 142 28.97 7.96 -25.90
N GLU A 143 29.50 8.69 -26.87
CA GLU A 143 30.90 8.61 -27.29
C GLU A 143 31.86 9.07 -26.17
N PHE A 144 31.47 10.08 -25.41
CA PHE A 144 32.25 10.57 -24.28
C PHE A 144 31.97 9.81 -22.97
N GLY A 145 30.99 8.90 -22.92
CA GLY A 145 30.60 8.19 -21.72
C GLY A 145 29.96 9.09 -20.65
N MET A 146 29.28 10.14 -21.08
CA MET A 146 28.63 11.14 -20.23
C MET A 146 27.10 11.04 -20.34
N LYS A 147 26.39 11.70 -19.41
CA LYS A 147 24.93 11.84 -19.45
C LYS A 147 24.51 13.30 -19.59
N ILE A 148 23.32 13.52 -20.12
CA ILE A 148 22.64 14.81 -20.08
C ILE A 148 21.33 14.63 -19.31
N GLY A 149 21.25 15.29 -18.18
CA GLY A 149 20.07 15.45 -17.36
C GLY A 149 19.22 16.61 -17.85
N LEU A 150 17.97 16.33 -18.21
CA LEU A 150 17.00 17.35 -18.57
C LEU A 150 16.49 18.05 -17.31
N HIS A 151 16.81 19.33 -17.22
CA HIS A 151 16.35 20.25 -16.20
C HIS A 151 15.06 20.96 -16.64
N GLY A 152 14.32 21.53 -15.69
CA GLY A 152 13.11 22.28 -16.00
C GLY A 152 12.75 23.25 -14.89
N HIS A 153 12.62 24.52 -15.25
CA HIS A 153 12.07 25.57 -14.42
C HIS A 153 10.53 25.56 -14.50
N ASP A 154 9.90 26.74 -14.44
CA ASP A 154 8.46 26.90 -14.64
C ASP A 154 8.02 26.65 -16.10
N ARG A 155 6.70 26.60 -16.30
CA ARG A 155 6.07 26.32 -17.59
C ARG A 155 6.43 27.33 -18.69
N GLN A 156 6.73 28.58 -18.34
CA GLN A 156 7.05 29.63 -19.31
C GLN A 156 8.51 29.54 -19.73
N SER A 157 9.41 29.35 -18.78
CA SER A 157 10.85 29.26 -18.98
C SER A 157 11.24 27.94 -19.64
N SER A 158 10.57 26.85 -19.27
CA SER A 158 10.91 25.48 -19.66
C SER A 158 9.70 24.70 -20.18
N PRO A 159 9.01 25.16 -21.25
CA PRO A 159 7.75 24.58 -21.72
C PRO A 159 7.86 23.09 -22.10
N ASN A 160 9.07 22.62 -22.36
CA ASN A 160 9.38 21.27 -22.76
C ASN A 160 9.75 20.32 -21.60
N THR A 161 10.08 20.84 -20.41
CA THR A 161 10.66 20.04 -19.32
C THR A 161 10.14 20.40 -17.93
N TRP A 162 9.27 21.41 -17.79
CA TRP A 162 8.69 21.83 -16.51
C TRP A 162 7.88 20.73 -15.77
N HIS A 163 7.33 19.77 -16.51
CA HIS A 163 6.49 18.70 -15.96
C HIS A 163 7.13 17.30 -16.14
N PRO A 164 7.10 16.41 -15.13
CA PRO A 164 7.70 15.06 -15.18
C PRO A 164 7.32 14.25 -16.43
N LEU A 165 6.05 14.27 -16.83
CA LEU A 165 5.58 13.56 -18.05
C LEU A 165 6.28 14.02 -19.33
N LEU A 166 6.59 15.32 -19.45
CA LEU A 166 7.26 15.87 -20.64
C LEU A 166 8.73 15.46 -20.71
N VAL A 167 9.37 15.32 -19.55
CA VAL A 167 10.73 14.80 -19.43
C VAL A 167 10.75 13.31 -19.73
N ALA A 168 9.85 12.53 -19.13
CA ALA A 168 9.74 11.10 -19.39
C ALA A 168 9.56 10.80 -20.88
N ASP A 169 8.69 11.55 -21.58
CA ASP A 169 8.48 11.42 -23.02
C ASP A 169 9.78 11.58 -23.83
N LYS A 170 10.60 12.59 -23.49
CA LYS A 170 11.89 12.85 -24.15
C LYS A 170 12.93 11.76 -23.85
N CYS A 171 12.89 11.16 -22.67
CA CYS A 171 13.86 10.13 -22.27
C CYS A 171 13.57 8.74 -22.89
N ARG A 172 12.33 8.43 -23.29
CA ARG A 172 11.90 7.06 -23.65
C ARG A 172 12.77 6.37 -24.72
N ASN A 173 13.30 7.13 -25.67
CA ASN A 173 13.99 6.59 -26.84
C ASN A 173 15.47 6.99 -26.92
N LEU A 174 16.02 7.59 -25.87
CA LEU A 174 17.39 8.09 -25.83
C LEU A 174 18.16 7.40 -24.69
N LYS A 175 19.41 7.04 -24.92
CA LYS A 175 20.18 6.21 -23.98
C LYS A 175 20.97 7.04 -22.97
N ASN A 176 21.38 8.24 -23.35
CA ASN A 176 22.25 9.15 -22.62
C ASN A 176 21.55 10.44 -22.21
N ILE A 177 20.30 10.63 -22.63
CA ILE A 177 19.39 11.66 -22.11
C ILE A 177 18.53 11.06 -20.99
N ALA A 178 18.51 11.75 -19.85
CA ALA A 178 17.85 11.30 -18.63
C ALA A 178 17.23 12.49 -17.89
N ALA A 179 16.57 12.24 -16.76
CA ALA A 179 15.89 13.26 -15.97
C ALA A 179 16.80 13.79 -14.85
N PHE A 180 16.93 15.12 -14.76
CA PHE A 180 17.66 15.81 -13.70
C PHE A 180 16.86 17.06 -13.31
N ASN A 181 15.89 16.89 -12.42
CA ASN A 181 14.81 17.84 -12.23
C ASN A 181 14.99 18.70 -10.99
N ASP A 182 14.40 19.90 -11.02
CA ASP A 182 14.36 20.81 -9.88
C ASP A 182 13.06 20.64 -9.09
N THR A 183 13.23 20.26 -7.84
CA THR A 183 12.12 20.04 -6.90
C THR A 183 11.45 21.33 -6.45
N GLY A 184 12.19 22.42 -6.33
CA GLY A 184 11.66 23.74 -6.01
C GLY A 184 10.72 24.26 -7.11
N HIS A 185 11.09 24.11 -8.37
CA HIS A 185 10.23 24.48 -9.50
C HIS A 185 8.97 23.61 -9.59
N TRP A 186 9.06 22.33 -9.27
CA TRP A 186 7.89 21.47 -9.12
C TRP A 186 6.95 21.94 -8.01
N ILE A 187 7.48 22.20 -6.81
CA ILE A 187 6.69 22.67 -5.66
C ILE A 187 5.99 24.00 -5.99
N ARG A 188 6.71 24.97 -6.59
CA ARG A 188 6.12 26.25 -7.05
C ARG A 188 5.05 26.07 -8.11
N SER A 189 5.14 25.00 -8.90
CA SER A 189 4.16 24.64 -9.92
C SER A 189 3.01 23.77 -9.39
N GLY A 190 2.95 23.51 -8.08
CA GLY A 190 1.92 22.68 -7.45
C GLY A 190 2.07 21.17 -7.69
N LEU A 191 3.27 20.72 -8.05
CA LEU A 191 3.59 19.32 -8.27
C LEU A 191 4.27 18.73 -7.03
N ASP A 192 3.80 17.56 -6.56
CA ASP A 192 4.44 16.79 -5.50
C ASP A 192 5.73 16.14 -6.05
N PRO A 193 6.92 16.43 -5.49
CA PRO A 193 8.17 15.80 -5.93
C PRO A 193 8.17 14.28 -5.89
N THR A 194 7.40 13.68 -4.97
CA THR A 194 7.24 12.21 -4.86
C THR A 194 6.53 11.66 -6.10
N ASP A 195 5.47 12.31 -6.55
CA ASP A 195 4.72 11.90 -7.75
C ASP A 195 5.59 12.07 -9.00
N GLY A 196 6.42 13.11 -9.04
CA GLY A 196 7.42 13.30 -10.10
C GLY A 196 8.41 12.15 -10.20
N ILE A 197 8.90 11.65 -9.06
CA ILE A 197 9.76 10.46 -9.00
C ILE A 197 9.05 9.22 -9.54
N GLU A 198 7.81 8.98 -9.13
CA GLU A 198 7.04 7.80 -9.56
C GLU A 198 6.82 7.81 -11.08
N ILE A 199 6.58 8.99 -11.67
CA ILE A 199 6.43 9.16 -13.12
C ILE A 199 7.75 8.90 -13.86
N LEU A 200 8.86 9.46 -13.37
CA LEU A 200 10.15 9.37 -14.05
C LEU A 200 10.83 8.01 -13.85
N GLY A 201 10.62 7.38 -12.70
CA GLY A 201 11.13 6.05 -12.37
C GLY A 201 12.62 5.89 -12.68
N LYS A 202 12.93 4.97 -13.60
CA LYS A 202 14.29 4.64 -14.03
C LYS A 202 14.99 5.76 -14.83
N PHE A 203 14.26 6.76 -15.33
CA PHE A 203 14.86 7.85 -16.10
C PHE A 203 15.60 8.87 -15.24
N THR A 204 15.31 8.92 -13.94
CA THR A 204 15.95 9.83 -12.98
C THR A 204 17.43 9.53 -12.85
N ILE A 205 18.31 10.53 -13.01
CA ILE A 205 19.75 10.43 -12.70
C ILE A 205 20.21 11.46 -11.67
N GLY A 206 19.43 12.51 -11.45
CA GLY A 206 19.71 13.47 -10.39
C GLY A 206 18.55 14.41 -10.10
N PHE A 207 18.77 15.28 -9.11
CA PHE A 207 17.87 16.38 -8.76
C PHE A 207 18.65 17.61 -8.33
N ASP A 208 18.11 18.77 -8.67
CA ASP A 208 18.33 20.01 -7.94
C ASP A 208 17.31 20.05 -6.80
N LEU A 209 17.84 19.80 -5.60
CA LEU A 209 17.04 19.50 -4.43
C LEU A 209 16.87 20.76 -3.59
N HIS A 210 15.62 21.19 -3.52
CA HIS A 210 15.11 22.29 -2.71
C HIS A 210 14.02 21.76 -1.79
N ASP A 211 13.80 22.45 -0.68
CA ASP A 211 12.55 22.40 0.06
C ASP A 211 12.08 23.85 0.25
N LEU A 212 10.77 24.08 0.16
CA LEU A 212 10.23 25.44 0.12
C LEU A 212 9.26 25.67 1.27
N ASN A 213 9.20 26.88 1.81
CA ASN A 213 8.10 27.29 2.67
C ASN A 213 6.82 27.54 1.84
N ALA A 214 5.73 27.88 2.53
CA ALA A 214 4.43 28.15 1.90
C ALA A 214 4.47 29.34 0.91
N GLU A 215 5.42 30.26 1.08
CA GLU A 215 5.64 31.40 0.19
C GLU A 215 6.56 31.09 -1.02
N GLY A 216 7.01 29.83 -1.17
CA GLY A 216 7.84 29.39 -2.28
C GLY A 216 9.33 29.76 -2.18
N LYS A 217 9.80 30.12 -0.98
CA LYS A 217 11.22 30.42 -0.68
C LYS A 217 11.92 29.20 -0.11
N ASP A 218 13.19 29.04 -0.45
CA ASP A 218 14.01 27.93 0.04
C ASP A 218 14.16 27.99 1.56
N VAL A 219 13.98 26.83 2.18
CA VAL A 219 14.22 26.55 3.60
C VAL A 219 15.02 25.26 3.71
N PRO A 220 15.74 25.02 4.83
CA PRO A 220 16.52 23.81 4.98
C PRO A 220 15.68 22.55 4.70
N LEU A 221 16.26 21.55 4.03
CA LEU A 221 15.55 20.34 3.64
C LEU A 221 14.87 19.68 4.84
N GLY A 222 13.61 19.27 4.67
CA GLY A 222 12.83 18.66 5.75
C GLY A 222 12.16 19.69 6.67
N THR A 223 12.12 20.96 6.29
CA THR A 223 11.37 21.99 7.04
C THR A 223 10.28 22.66 6.21
N GLY A 224 10.24 22.38 4.91
CA GLY A 224 9.29 22.97 3.97
C GLY A 224 8.08 22.10 3.67
N VAL A 225 7.29 22.56 2.70
CA VAL A 225 6.05 21.93 2.26
C VAL A 225 6.30 20.85 1.20
N GLY A 226 7.54 20.70 0.70
CA GLY A 226 7.89 19.76 -0.37
C GLY A 226 7.94 18.29 0.07
N ASN A 227 7.89 18.03 1.38
CA ASN A 227 7.97 16.68 1.97
C ASN A 227 9.13 15.84 1.41
N ILE A 228 10.32 16.45 1.35
CA ILE A 228 11.52 15.87 0.74
C ILE A 228 11.91 14.52 1.36
N GLY A 229 11.58 14.30 2.64
CA GLY A 229 11.80 13.01 3.29
C GLY A 229 10.99 11.86 2.66
N ARG A 230 9.72 12.12 2.28
CA ARG A 230 8.89 11.15 1.57
C ARG A 230 9.44 10.90 0.16
N MET A 231 9.79 11.96 -0.56
CA MET A 231 10.39 11.91 -1.89
C MET A 231 11.64 11.02 -1.90
N LEU A 232 12.61 11.26 -1.01
CA LEU A 232 13.88 10.51 -0.95
C LEU A 232 13.66 9.03 -0.58
N ARG A 233 12.66 8.73 0.26
CA ARG A 233 12.29 7.34 0.57
C ARG A 233 11.64 6.63 -0.62
N ALA A 234 10.79 7.33 -1.37
CA ALA A 234 10.23 6.79 -2.62
C ALA A 234 11.34 6.52 -3.64
N LEU A 235 12.32 7.42 -3.77
CA LEU A 235 13.46 7.26 -4.67
C LEU A 235 14.25 5.97 -4.41
N LYS A 236 14.53 5.67 -3.14
CA LYS A 236 15.29 4.48 -2.73
C LYS A 236 14.60 3.15 -3.08
N ARG A 237 13.28 3.16 -3.24
CA ARG A 237 12.47 1.97 -3.59
C ARG A 237 12.49 1.66 -5.09
N ILE A 238 12.85 2.63 -5.93
CA ILE A 238 12.91 2.44 -7.38
C ILE A 238 14.27 1.85 -7.74
N PRO A 239 14.35 0.67 -8.35
CA PRO A 239 15.62 0.08 -8.74
C PRO A 239 16.29 0.91 -9.85
N GLY A 240 17.59 1.15 -9.74
CA GLY A 240 18.35 1.92 -10.73
C GLY A 240 19.78 2.22 -10.29
N PRO A 241 20.59 2.86 -11.16
CA PRO A 241 21.93 3.32 -10.82
C PRO A 241 21.88 4.44 -9.76
N PRO A 242 23.00 4.77 -9.08
CA PRO A 242 23.05 5.87 -8.12
C PRO A 242 22.45 7.17 -8.66
N VAL A 243 21.78 7.93 -7.80
CA VAL A 243 21.20 9.25 -8.13
C VAL A 243 22.05 10.34 -7.52
N LEU A 244 22.37 11.36 -8.32
CA LEU A 244 23.04 12.54 -7.84
C LEU A 244 22.05 13.57 -7.27
N ILE A 245 22.17 13.91 -6.00
CA ILE A 245 21.40 14.98 -5.35
C ILE A 245 22.29 16.21 -5.21
N GLY A 246 22.00 17.24 -6.00
CA GLY A 246 22.58 18.58 -5.83
C GLY A 246 21.77 19.36 -4.81
N ILE A 247 22.35 19.72 -3.66
CA ILE A 247 21.73 20.69 -2.76
C ILE A 247 21.87 22.06 -3.41
N GLU A 248 20.75 22.59 -3.91
CA GLU A 248 20.67 23.96 -4.41
C GLU A 248 19.85 24.81 -3.44
N TYR A 249 20.47 25.86 -2.90
CA TYR A 249 19.88 26.67 -1.84
C TYR A 249 19.96 28.15 -2.18
N ASN A 250 18.82 28.74 -2.50
CA ASN A 250 18.71 30.09 -3.06
C ASN A 250 18.41 31.17 -2.03
N SER A 251 18.08 30.80 -0.80
CA SER A 251 17.98 31.71 0.35
C SER A 251 19.36 32.08 0.89
N ASN A 252 19.49 33.25 1.55
CA ASN A 252 20.73 33.74 2.17
C ASN A 252 21.97 33.75 1.27
N PRO A 253 21.92 34.38 0.07
CA PRO A 253 22.98 34.26 -0.94
C PRO A 253 24.36 34.80 -0.54
N GLN A 254 24.41 35.63 0.52
CA GLN A 254 25.66 36.20 1.02
C GLN A 254 26.53 35.15 1.73
N ASP A 255 25.91 34.18 2.42
CA ASP A 255 26.59 32.98 2.95
C ASP A 255 25.54 31.93 3.36
N PRO A 256 25.21 30.95 2.49
CA PRO A 256 24.22 29.91 2.79
C PRO A 256 24.80 28.73 3.61
N THR A 257 26.07 28.82 4.05
CA THR A 257 26.80 27.66 4.61
C THR A 257 26.09 27.03 5.82
N ALA A 258 25.50 27.85 6.70
CA ALA A 258 24.78 27.34 7.87
C ALA A 258 23.50 26.58 7.50
N ASP A 259 22.79 27.01 6.45
CA ASP A 259 21.59 26.36 5.96
C ASP A 259 21.92 25.07 5.23
N ILE A 260 22.96 25.08 4.38
CA ILE A 260 23.44 23.88 3.68
C ILE A 260 23.89 22.80 4.68
N LYS A 261 24.51 23.17 5.81
CA LYS A 261 24.83 22.22 6.88
C LYS A 261 23.59 21.52 7.44
N GLN A 262 22.47 22.24 7.60
CA GLN A 262 21.22 21.64 8.04
C GLN A 262 20.66 20.69 6.99
N CYS A 263 20.72 21.07 5.70
CA CYS A 263 20.33 20.18 4.60
C CYS A 263 21.15 18.89 4.57
N LEU A 264 22.47 18.99 4.76
CA LEU A 264 23.37 17.83 4.84
C LEU A 264 23.07 16.93 6.04
N GLU A 265 22.73 17.50 7.20
CA GLU A 265 22.33 16.73 8.36
C GLU A 265 21.02 15.97 8.10
N PHE A 266 20.04 16.63 7.48
CA PHE A 266 18.78 16.00 7.08
C PHE A 266 18.99 14.80 6.13
N LEU A 267 19.91 14.91 5.16
CA LEU A 267 20.18 13.83 4.21
C LEU A 267 20.78 12.56 4.86
N LYS A 268 21.34 12.65 6.07
CA LYS A 268 21.81 11.47 6.82
C LYS A 268 20.66 10.56 7.26
N ASP A 269 19.52 11.15 7.66
CA ASP A 269 18.29 10.44 8.02
C ASP A 269 17.05 11.24 7.55
N PRO A 270 16.64 11.10 6.27
CA PRO A 270 15.54 11.87 5.72
C PRO A 270 14.19 11.40 6.30
N LYS A 271 13.63 12.21 7.20
CA LYS A 271 12.32 12.01 7.81
C LYS A 271 11.23 12.76 7.03
N PRO A 272 10.06 12.15 6.76
CA PRO A 272 8.94 12.84 6.15
C PRO A 272 8.41 13.98 7.04
N ASN A 273 7.95 15.08 6.43
CA ASN A 273 7.28 16.16 7.16
C ASN A 273 5.85 15.74 7.49
N THR A 274 5.63 15.35 8.74
CA THR A 274 4.31 14.88 9.19
C THR A 274 3.95 15.52 10.53
N SER A 275 2.65 15.77 10.75
CA SER A 275 2.08 16.19 12.05
C SER A 275 2.30 15.16 13.18
N LEU A 276 2.92 14.01 12.86
CA LEU A 276 3.36 12.97 13.77
C LEU A 276 4.63 13.34 14.57
N ASN A 277 5.30 14.45 14.23
CA ASN A 277 6.44 14.98 15.00
C ASN A 277 6.03 15.54 16.39
N LYS A 278 4.72 15.57 16.72
CA LYS A 278 4.21 15.97 18.05
C LYS A 278 4.43 14.92 19.14
N PHE A 279 4.72 13.68 18.78
CA PHE A 279 4.83 12.57 19.73
C PHE A 279 6.27 12.44 20.26
N SER A 280 6.40 12.32 21.58
CA SER A 280 7.65 11.85 22.21
C SER A 280 7.75 10.33 22.12
N ASP A 281 8.90 9.75 22.47
CA ASP A 281 9.07 8.30 22.58
C ASP A 281 7.96 7.68 23.46
N GLY A 282 7.31 6.63 22.97
CA GLY A 282 6.17 5.98 23.64
C GLY A 282 5.16 5.36 22.67
N PHE A 283 4.07 4.82 23.24
CA PHE A 283 2.94 4.24 22.52
C PHE A 283 1.68 5.07 22.73
N TYR A 284 0.98 5.38 21.64
CA TYR A 284 -0.17 6.27 21.62
C TYR A 284 -1.34 5.64 20.89
N ALA A 285 -2.53 5.88 21.41
CA ALA A 285 -3.77 5.38 20.81
C ALA A 285 -4.90 6.39 20.93
N GLY A 286 -5.74 6.40 19.89
CA GLY A 286 -6.96 7.19 19.82
C GLY A 286 -7.94 6.47 18.92
N ALA A 287 -9.23 6.53 19.24
CA ALA A 287 -10.24 5.78 18.52
C ALA A 287 -11.53 6.57 18.33
N VAL A 288 -12.27 6.22 17.28
CA VAL A 288 -13.63 6.71 17.06
C VAL A 288 -14.48 5.70 16.28
N SER A 289 -15.76 5.64 16.60
CA SER A 289 -16.78 4.99 15.76
C SER A 289 -17.50 6.03 14.92
N VAL A 290 -17.59 5.77 13.62
CA VAL A 290 -18.24 6.64 12.64
C VAL A 290 -19.50 5.95 12.13
N ASP A 291 -20.65 6.61 12.23
CA ASP A 291 -21.89 6.13 11.62
C ASP A 291 -21.84 6.32 10.10
N ILE A 292 -22.02 5.23 9.36
CA ILE A 292 -22.07 5.21 7.89
C ILE A 292 -23.43 4.67 7.39
N LEU A 293 -24.47 4.70 8.24
CA LEU A 293 -25.82 4.34 7.83
C LEU A 293 -26.31 5.27 6.70
N PRO A 294 -26.71 4.73 5.54
CA PRO A 294 -27.18 5.56 4.43
C PRO A 294 -28.51 6.24 4.76
N PRO A 295 -28.73 7.49 4.28
CA PRO A 295 -29.94 8.25 4.58
C PRO A 295 -31.15 7.88 3.70
N LYS A 296 -30.97 7.03 2.68
CA LYS A 296 -32.01 6.56 1.76
C LYS A 296 -31.83 5.06 1.46
N PRO A 297 -32.84 4.37 0.90
CA PRO A 297 -32.71 2.98 0.48
C PRO A 297 -31.47 2.76 -0.39
N VAL A 298 -30.81 1.60 -0.24
CA VAL A 298 -29.58 1.26 -0.97
C VAL A 298 -29.60 -0.20 -1.42
N HIS A 299 -28.77 -0.55 -2.39
CA HIS A 299 -28.50 -1.94 -2.74
C HIS A 299 -27.75 -2.66 -1.61
N LEU A 300 -28.33 -3.75 -1.09
CA LEU A 300 -27.70 -4.63 -0.11
C LEU A 300 -26.83 -5.69 -0.80
N SER A 301 -25.56 -5.80 -0.40
CA SER A 301 -24.60 -6.73 -1.00
C SER A 301 -24.67 -8.12 -0.36
N GLY A 302 -24.17 -9.15 -1.07
CA GLY A 302 -23.94 -10.49 -0.52
C GLY A 302 -24.85 -11.60 -1.06
N GLN A 303 -25.87 -11.27 -1.86
CA GLN A 303 -26.75 -12.24 -2.52
C GLN A 303 -26.75 -12.05 -4.04
N PHE A 304 -27.10 -13.11 -4.79
CA PHE A 304 -27.21 -13.02 -6.25
C PHE A 304 -28.42 -12.21 -6.71
N SER A 305 -29.52 -12.22 -5.96
CA SER A 305 -30.70 -11.41 -6.24
C SER A 305 -30.47 -9.95 -5.82
N LEU A 306 -31.06 -9.02 -6.56
CA LEU A 306 -31.13 -7.63 -6.14
C LEU A 306 -31.94 -7.55 -4.83
N ARG A 307 -31.35 -6.92 -3.80
CA ARG A 307 -32.04 -6.54 -2.56
C ARG A 307 -31.87 -5.04 -2.35
N VAL A 308 -32.98 -4.34 -2.20
CA VAL A 308 -33.00 -2.91 -1.83
C VAL A 308 -33.41 -2.80 -0.37
N SER A 309 -32.69 -1.99 0.40
CA SER A 309 -32.94 -1.86 1.82
C SER A 309 -34.31 -1.24 2.14
N GLN A 310 -34.95 -1.74 3.19
CA GLN A 310 -36.26 -1.33 3.70
C GLN A 310 -36.12 -0.87 5.16
N GLY A 311 -35.20 0.08 5.38
CA GLY A 311 -34.84 0.59 6.70
C GLY A 311 -33.64 -0.12 7.34
N ALA A 312 -33.42 0.12 8.63
CA ALA A 312 -32.28 -0.36 9.39
C ALA A 312 -32.74 -0.99 10.71
N LYS A 313 -32.11 -2.09 11.12
CA LYS A 313 -32.31 -2.74 12.42
C LYS A 313 -31.25 -2.37 13.45
N THR A 314 -30.04 -2.10 12.99
CA THR A 314 -28.91 -1.71 13.82
C THR A 314 -28.14 -0.56 13.15
N SER A 315 -27.16 0.01 13.86
CA SER A 315 -26.16 0.88 13.25
C SER A 315 -25.36 0.13 12.17
N ILE A 316 -24.86 0.88 11.17
CA ILE A 316 -23.81 0.47 10.24
C ILE A 316 -22.66 1.45 10.46
N SER A 317 -21.49 0.95 10.83
CA SER A 317 -20.41 1.76 11.37
C SER A 317 -19.05 1.45 10.72
N ALA A 318 -18.16 2.44 10.75
CA ALA A 318 -16.72 2.25 10.59
C ALA A 318 -16.05 2.56 11.94
N ASN A 319 -15.38 1.56 12.52
CA ASN A 319 -14.73 1.65 13.82
C ASN A 319 -13.22 1.79 13.60
N ILE A 320 -12.67 2.92 14.03
CA ILE A 320 -11.33 3.38 13.66
C ILE A 320 -10.45 3.43 14.91
N LEU A 321 -9.29 2.82 14.84
CA LEU A 321 -8.24 2.87 15.85
C LEU A 321 -6.95 3.41 15.23
N ALA A 322 -6.48 4.55 15.72
CA ALA A 322 -5.20 5.13 15.37
C ALA A 322 -4.14 4.72 16.41
N LEU A 323 -3.10 4.02 15.98
CA LEU A 323 -1.97 3.61 16.79
C LEU A 323 -0.71 4.33 16.31
N THR A 324 0.09 4.84 17.22
CA THR A 324 1.38 5.43 16.91
C THR A 324 2.40 4.96 17.94
N SER A 325 3.52 4.42 17.48
CA SER A 325 4.69 4.19 18.33
C SER A 325 5.82 5.11 17.89
N VAL A 326 6.51 5.69 18.87
CA VAL A 326 7.74 6.45 18.64
C VAL A 326 8.85 5.82 19.46
N LYS A 327 9.97 5.49 18.81
CA LYS A 327 11.16 4.96 19.48
C LYS A 327 12.41 5.52 18.83
N ASN A 328 13.30 6.12 19.61
CA ASN A 328 14.52 6.76 19.10
C ASN A 328 14.20 7.80 18.01
N GLY A 329 13.08 8.51 18.15
CA GLY A 329 12.60 9.47 17.15
C GLY A 329 12.15 8.86 15.81
N GLN A 330 12.01 7.54 15.70
CA GLN A 330 11.34 6.88 14.58
C GLN A 330 9.86 6.69 14.92
N THR A 331 8.99 7.27 14.09
CA THR A 331 7.53 7.19 14.27
C THR A 331 6.92 6.14 13.34
N VAL A 332 6.11 5.25 13.91
CA VAL A 332 5.35 4.22 13.18
C VAL A 332 3.85 4.45 13.44
N PRO A 333 3.14 5.16 12.54
CA PRO A 333 1.68 5.32 12.61
C PRO A 333 0.98 4.16 11.89
N VAL A 334 -0.10 3.62 12.44
CA VAL A 334 -1.01 2.68 11.75
C VAL A 334 -2.45 3.00 12.11
N ILE A 335 -3.33 3.00 11.11
CA ILE A 335 -4.77 3.16 11.30
C ILE A 335 -5.45 1.82 11.00
N LEU A 336 -6.22 1.29 11.93
CA LEU A 336 -7.03 0.07 11.77
C LEU A 336 -8.50 0.47 11.65
N ILE A 337 -9.20 -0.06 10.64
CA ILE A 337 -10.62 0.24 10.37
C ILE A 337 -11.40 -1.06 10.17
N SER A 338 -12.39 -1.28 11.04
CA SER A 338 -13.44 -2.30 10.89
C SER A 338 -14.68 -1.65 10.33
N MET A 339 -15.07 -1.99 9.10
CA MET A 339 -16.21 -1.41 8.40
C MET A 339 -17.36 -2.42 8.24
N ASP A 340 -18.57 -2.03 8.62
CA ASP A 340 -19.78 -2.80 8.39
C ASP A 340 -20.16 -2.81 6.90
N THR A 341 -19.59 -3.78 6.19
CA THR A 341 -19.83 -4.04 4.76
C THR A 341 -19.57 -5.51 4.45
N VAL A 342 -19.96 -5.97 3.26
CA VAL A 342 -19.62 -7.31 2.78
C VAL A 342 -18.13 -7.43 2.49
N VAL A 343 -17.56 -6.46 1.77
CA VAL A 343 -16.18 -6.52 1.27
C VAL A 343 -15.72 -5.11 0.93
N ILE A 344 -14.44 -4.82 1.15
CA ILE A 344 -13.80 -3.61 0.62
C ILE A 344 -13.44 -3.86 -0.85
N ARG A 345 -14.15 -3.22 -1.78
CA ARG A 345 -13.90 -3.34 -3.22
C ARG A 345 -12.97 -2.25 -3.73
N GLU A 346 -12.33 -2.50 -4.87
CA GLU A 346 -11.52 -1.51 -5.60
C GLU A 346 -12.28 -0.19 -5.83
N GLN A 347 -13.56 -0.25 -6.20
CA GLN A 347 -14.38 0.95 -6.47
C GLN A 347 -14.55 1.85 -5.25
N PHE A 348 -14.42 1.30 -4.04
CA PHE A 348 -14.32 2.06 -2.81
C PHE A 348 -12.86 2.40 -2.48
N ASN A 349 -11.95 1.43 -2.58
CA ASN A 349 -10.56 1.57 -2.12
C ASN A 349 -9.83 2.67 -2.91
N ILE A 350 -9.94 2.74 -4.24
CA ILE A 350 -9.26 3.78 -5.05
C ILE A 350 -9.63 5.20 -4.59
N PRO A 351 -10.91 5.62 -4.61
CA PRO A 351 -11.27 6.97 -4.17
C PRO A 351 -11.02 7.19 -2.68
N PHE A 352 -11.09 6.15 -1.84
CA PHE A 352 -10.73 6.25 -0.42
C PHE A 352 -9.25 6.58 -0.23
N ARG A 353 -8.34 5.85 -0.91
CA ARG A 353 -6.89 6.11 -0.88
C ARG A 353 -6.54 7.48 -1.44
N GLN A 354 -7.22 7.91 -2.51
CA GLN A 354 -7.07 9.26 -3.05
C GLN A 354 -7.46 10.33 -2.02
N ALA A 355 -8.61 10.16 -1.37
CA ALA A 355 -9.07 11.09 -0.34
C ALA A 355 -8.14 11.11 0.89
N LEU A 356 -7.54 9.99 1.27
CA LEU A 356 -6.51 9.94 2.30
C LEU A 356 -5.27 10.74 1.90
N LYS A 357 -4.74 10.54 0.69
CA LYS A 357 -3.56 11.26 0.20
C LYS A 357 -3.80 12.78 0.18
N GLU A 358 -4.99 13.20 -0.25
CA GLU A 358 -5.36 14.61 -0.33
C GLU A 358 -5.60 15.23 1.05
N LYS A 359 -6.36 14.54 1.92
CA LYS A 359 -6.88 15.15 3.15
C LYS A 359 -6.10 14.79 4.40
N ILE A 360 -5.27 13.74 4.39
CA ILE A 360 -4.45 13.27 5.52
C ILE A 360 -3.03 12.90 5.00
N PRO A 361 -2.29 13.83 4.38
CA PRO A 361 -0.97 13.55 3.81
C PRO A 361 0.09 13.15 4.86
N GLU A 362 -0.20 13.35 6.15
CA GLU A 362 0.70 13.01 7.25
C GLU A 362 0.84 11.50 7.52
N ILE A 363 -0.07 10.65 7.02
CA ILE A 363 0.00 9.19 7.17
C ILE A 363 0.16 8.55 5.79
N PRO A 364 1.18 7.68 5.57
CA PRO A 364 1.28 6.90 4.34
C PRO A 364 -0.02 6.12 4.11
N THR A 365 -0.54 6.15 2.88
CA THR A 365 -1.80 5.46 2.56
C THR A 365 -1.74 3.98 2.89
N GLU A 366 -0.56 3.37 2.76
CA GLU A 366 -0.30 1.96 3.05
C GLU A 366 -0.45 1.63 4.53
N ASN A 367 -0.29 2.62 5.43
CA ASN A 367 -0.40 2.45 6.88
C ASN A 367 -1.87 2.48 7.37
N VAL A 368 -2.84 2.64 6.47
CA VAL A 368 -4.26 2.56 6.80
C VAL A 368 -4.81 1.19 6.36
N ILE A 369 -5.10 0.33 7.32
CA ILE A 369 -5.69 -0.99 7.10
C ILE A 369 -7.19 -0.86 7.27
N ILE A 370 -7.95 -1.14 6.21
CA ILE A 370 -9.42 -1.20 6.25
C ILE A 370 -9.88 -2.59 5.85
N CYS A 371 -10.82 -3.15 6.61
CA CYS A 371 -11.38 -4.46 6.38
C CYS A 371 -12.89 -4.48 6.65
N ALA A 372 -13.56 -5.48 6.07
CA ALA A 372 -14.99 -5.67 6.19
C ALA A 372 -15.33 -6.64 7.33
N THR A 373 -16.40 -6.36 8.09
CA THR A 373 -16.99 -7.32 9.02
C THR A 373 -17.66 -8.50 8.32
N HIS A 374 -17.89 -8.34 7.00
CA HIS A 374 -18.53 -9.29 6.11
C HIS A 374 -20.04 -9.46 6.37
N THR A 375 -20.72 -8.37 6.76
CA THR A 375 -22.20 -8.38 6.85
C THR A 375 -22.85 -8.33 5.48
N HIS A 376 -23.73 -9.30 5.23
CA HIS A 376 -24.57 -9.40 4.03
C HIS A 376 -25.83 -8.53 4.08
N SER A 377 -25.95 -7.68 5.09
CA SER A 377 -27.06 -6.73 5.25
C SER A 377 -26.53 -5.30 5.31
N ALA A 378 -25.54 -5.01 4.46
CA ALA A 378 -24.89 -3.71 4.34
C ALA A 378 -24.81 -3.22 2.88
N PRO A 379 -24.55 -1.92 2.67
CA PRO A 379 -24.60 -1.31 1.34
C PRO A 379 -23.51 -1.86 0.40
N HIS A 380 -23.84 -1.96 -0.88
CA HIS A 380 -22.92 -2.42 -1.92
C HIS A 380 -21.84 -1.39 -2.25
N LEU A 381 -20.57 -1.82 -2.25
CA LEU A 381 -19.39 -0.99 -2.54
C LEU A 381 -18.83 -1.15 -3.96
N GLY A 382 -19.58 -1.80 -4.86
CA GLY A 382 -19.15 -2.09 -6.23
C GLY A 382 -19.84 -1.23 -7.28
N GLN A 383 -19.86 -1.72 -8.51
CA GLN A 383 -20.66 -1.10 -9.57
C GLN A 383 -22.15 -1.39 -9.34
N ASP A 384 -22.99 -0.43 -9.72
CA ASP A 384 -24.43 -0.62 -9.68
C ASP A 384 -24.86 -1.77 -10.58
N ARG A 385 -25.83 -2.55 -10.08
CA ARG A 385 -26.42 -3.60 -10.90
C ARG A 385 -27.27 -2.98 -12.02
N PRO A 386 -27.35 -3.61 -13.20
CA PRO A 386 -28.17 -3.12 -14.30
C PRO A 386 -29.66 -3.00 -13.98
N ASP A 387 -30.15 -3.83 -13.05
CA ASP A 387 -31.53 -3.90 -12.57
C ASP A 387 -31.82 -3.00 -11.35
N LEU A 388 -30.86 -2.18 -10.90
CA LEU A 388 -31.10 -1.20 -9.84
C LEU A 388 -32.07 -0.10 -10.33
N PRO A 389 -33.09 0.29 -9.55
CA PRO A 389 -33.99 1.39 -9.93
C PRO A 389 -33.26 2.69 -10.25
N LYS A 390 -33.63 3.32 -11.37
CA LYS A 390 -33.00 4.56 -11.90
C LYS A 390 -33.85 5.81 -11.70
N ASP A 391 -34.93 5.70 -10.94
CA ASP A 391 -35.88 6.79 -10.64
C ASP A 391 -35.42 7.71 -9.49
N GLY A 392 -34.23 7.47 -8.93
CA GLY A 392 -33.65 8.23 -7.83
C GLY A 392 -34.12 7.78 -6.44
N SER A 393 -35.02 6.78 -6.34
CA SER A 393 -35.53 6.26 -5.07
C SER A 393 -34.49 5.50 -4.24
N VAL A 394 -33.45 4.97 -4.91
CA VAL A 394 -32.36 4.20 -4.31
C VAL A 394 -31.04 4.95 -4.47
N MET A 395 -30.20 4.94 -3.44
CA MET A 395 -28.81 5.39 -3.54
C MET A 395 -28.04 4.49 -4.50
N THR A 396 -27.39 5.13 -5.46
CA THR A 396 -26.38 4.46 -6.27
C THR A 396 -25.20 4.08 -5.39
N SER A 397 -24.47 3.02 -5.77
CA SER A 397 -23.26 2.57 -5.08
C SER A 397 -22.21 3.69 -5.09
N LYS A 398 -22.11 4.46 -6.18
CA LYS A 398 -21.22 5.63 -6.29
C LYS A 398 -21.55 6.72 -5.25
N GLU A 399 -22.83 7.07 -5.10
CA GLU A 399 -23.26 8.02 -4.06
C GLU A 399 -22.92 7.50 -2.67
N TYR A 400 -23.19 6.22 -2.38
CA TYR A 400 -22.91 5.64 -1.07
C TYR A 400 -21.41 5.59 -0.76
N ILE A 401 -20.58 5.19 -1.72
CA ILE A 401 -19.11 5.18 -1.59
C ILE A 401 -18.62 6.57 -1.21
N LYS A 402 -19.08 7.62 -1.92
CA LYS A 402 -18.74 9.01 -1.58
C LYS A 402 -19.21 9.38 -0.17
N PHE A 403 -20.46 9.07 0.17
CA PHE A 403 -21.04 9.34 1.49
C PHE A 403 -20.24 8.69 2.63
N ALA A 404 -19.80 7.45 2.46
CA ALA A 404 -19.01 6.73 3.44
C ALA A 404 -17.60 7.33 3.55
N ILE A 405 -16.92 7.63 2.44
CA ILE A 405 -15.58 8.25 2.43
C ILE A 405 -15.61 9.63 3.11
N ASP A 406 -16.63 10.46 2.81
CA ASP A 406 -16.80 11.79 3.38
C ASP A 406 -16.99 11.78 4.91
N ARG A 407 -17.27 10.61 5.50
CA ARG A 407 -17.38 10.41 6.96
C ARG A 407 -16.16 9.72 7.55
N ILE A 408 -15.68 8.67 6.89
CA ILE A 408 -14.56 7.85 7.37
C ILE A 408 -13.27 8.70 7.40
N VAL A 409 -12.99 9.49 6.36
CA VAL A 409 -11.75 10.28 6.30
C VAL A 409 -11.68 11.31 7.44
N PRO A 410 -12.70 12.15 7.71
CA PRO A 410 -12.72 12.97 8.92
C PRO A 410 -12.64 12.16 10.22
N GLY A 411 -13.26 10.97 10.28
CA GLY A 411 -13.15 10.06 11.42
C GLY A 411 -11.72 9.60 11.70
N ILE A 412 -10.93 9.33 10.65
CA ILE A 412 -9.50 8.99 10.80
C ILE A 412 -8.75 10.16 11.42
N ARG A 413 -8.97 11.38 10.93
CA ARG A 413 -8.39 12.60 11.51
C ARG A 413 -8.78 12.75 12.99
N GLN A 414 -10.05 12.53 13.32
CA GLN A 414 -10.52 12.59 14.70
C GLN A 414 -9.87 11.52 15.60
N ALA A 415 -9.68 10.29 15.11
CA ALA A 415 -8.96 9.25 15.85
C ALA A 415 -7.50 9.67 16.12
N MET A 416 -6.82 10.27 15.14
CA MET A 416 -5.45 10.79 15.27
C MET A 416 -5.34 11.97 16.24
N GLU A 417 -6.33 12.86 16.26
CA GLU A 417 -6.42 13.98 17.18
C GLU A 417 -6.66 13.53 18.63
N LYS A 418 -7.43 12.44 18.81
CA LYS A 418 -7.69 11.81 20.10
C LYS A 418 -6.54 10.96 20.64
N GLN A 419 -5.42 10.84 19.93
CA GLN A 419 -4.31 10.00 20.39
C GLN A 419 -3.71 10.54 21.70
N VAL A 420 -3.68 9.67 22.71
CA VAL A 420 -3.07 9.91 24.02
C VAL A 420 -2.05 8.81 24.32
N PRO A 421 -1.08 9.03 25.24
CA PRO A 421 -0.24 7.94 25.74
C PRO A 421 -1.11 6.77 26.22
N ALA A 422 -0.75 5.57 25.79
CA ALA A 422 -1.62 4.41 25.90
C ALA A 422 -0.87 3.18 26.43
N LYS A 423 -1.63 2.26 27.02
CA LYS A 423 -1.22 0.94 27.45
C LYS A 423 -1.82 -0.12 26.55
N PHE A 424 -1.10 -1.21 26.35
CA PHE A 424 -1.49 -2.29 25.45
C PHE A 424 -1.48 -3.65 26.17
N GLY A 425 -2.44 -4.52 25.85
CA GLY A 425 -2.48 -5.90 26.32
C GLY A 425 -3.24 -6.77 25.32
N PHE A 426 -2.90 -8.04 25.26
CA PHE A 426 -3.50 -9.01 24.32
C PHE A 426 -3.82 -10.33 25.00
N GLY A 427 -4.75 -11.09 24.42
CA GLY A 427 -5.14 -12.40 24.92
C GLY A 427 -5.83 -13.26 23.87
N LEU A 428 -5.80 -14.56 24.13
CA LEU A 428 -6.47 -15.59 23.34
C LEU A 428 -7.55 -16.24 24.20
N GLY A 429 -8.75 -16.35 23.65
CA GLY A 429 -9.80 -17.20 24.20
C GLY A 429 -10.50 -17.98 23.10
N PHE A 430 -11.68 -18.50 23.41
CA PHE A 430 -12.42 -19.37 22.48
C PHE A 430 -13.89 -19.00 22.44
N VAL A 431 -14.46 -18.97 21.23
CA VAL A 431 -15.88 -18.68 21.02
C VAL A 431 -16.46 -19.59 19.94
N ASN A 432 -17.49 -20.36 20.31
CA ASN A 432 -18.18 -21.25 19.39
C ASN A 432 -19.39 -20.54 18.74
N ILE A 433 -19.12 -19.86 17.63
CA ILE A 433 -20.14 -19.23 16.77
C ILE A 433 -20.10 -19.69 15.31
N ALA A 434 -19.02 -20.32 14.87
CA ALA A 434 -18.84 -20.74 13.49
C ALA A 434 -18.96 -22.26 13.33
N TYR A 435 -19.20 -22.68 12.09
CA TYR A 435 -19.00 -24.04 11.62
C TYR A 435 -18.36 -23.99 10.25
N ASN A 436 -17.57 -25.01 9.91
CA ASN A 436 -17.22 -25.22 8.52
C ASN A 436 -18.51 -25.45 7.71
N ARG A 437 -18.73 -24.65 6.67
CA ARG A 437 -19.97 -24.61 5.90
C ARG A 437 -20.07 -25.68 4.82
N ARG A 438 -19.03 -26.49 4.62
CA ARG A 438 -18.95 -27.48 3.53
C ARG A 438 -19.16 -28.89 4.08
N ALA A 439 -20.26 -29.53 3.69
CA ALA A 439 -20.57 -30.91 4.06
C ALA A 439 -20.01 -31.87 3.01
N VAL A 440 -19.26 -32.88 3.44
CA VAL A 440 -18.62 -33.91 2.60
C VAL A 440 -19.40 -35.21 2.67
N TYR A 441 -19.56 -35.85 1.51
CA TYR A 441 -20.30 -37.11 1.35
C TYR A 441 -19.39 -38.29 1.00
N ALA A 442 -19.95 -39.50 1.03
CA ALA A 442 -19.25 -40.75 0.82
C ALA A 442 -18.56 -40.87 -0.55
N ASP A 443 -19.01 -40.12 -1.56
CA ASP A 443 -18.42 -40.06 -2.90
C ASP A 443 -17.25 -39.06 -3.01
N GLY A 444 -16.92 -38.35 -1.93
CA GLY A 444 -15.89 -37.32 -1.88
C GLY A 444 -16.34 -35.94 -2.39
N SER A 445 -17.61 -35.78 -2.79
CA SER A 445 -18.17 -34.47 -3.12
C SER A 445 -18.42 -33.64 -1.87
N ALA A 446 -18.35 -32.32 -2.04
CA ALA A 446 -18.61 -31.36 -0.98
C ALA A 446 -19.60 -30.27 -1.43
N VAL A 447 -20.54 -29.92 -0.54
CA VAL A 447 -21.58 -28.93 -0.82
C VAL A 447 -21.65 -27.90 0.30
N MET A 448 -21.52 -26.62 -0.07
CA MET A 448 -21.78 -25.52 0.85
C MET A 448 -23.24 -25.59 1.33
N TYR A 449 -23.40 -25.54 2.65
CA TYR A 449 -24.67 -25.72 3.35
C TYR A 449 -25.37 -27.06 3.09
N GLY A 450 -24.65 -28.08 2.62
CA GLY A 450 -25.19 -29.42 2.34
C GLY A 450 -25.88 -30.10 3.53
N LYS A 451 -26.82 -31.00 3.26
CA LYS A 451 -27.58 -31.70 4.31
C LYS A 451 -26.68 -32.64 5.11
N THR A 452 -26.73 -32.54 6.43
CA THR A 452 -25.92 -33.34 7.37
C THR A 452 -26.69 -34.49 8.02
N ASP A 453 -27.98 -34.63 7.69
CA ASP A 453 -28.87 -35.71 8.13
C ASP A 453 -28.97 -36.85 7.11
N ARG A 454 -28.20 -36.78 6.02
CA ARG A 454 -28.14 -37.84 5.00
C ARG A 454 -27.29 -39.03 5.48
N PRO A 455 -27.65 -40.29 5.13
CA PRO A 455 -26.85 -41.47 5.49
C PRO A 455 -25.43 -41.50 4.92
N ASP A 456 -25.19 -40.77 3.83
CA ASP A 456 -23.89 -40.69 3.15
C ASP A 456 -23.06 -39.47 3.57
N PHE A 457 -23.55 -38.63 4.49
CA PHE A 457 -22.74 -37.58 5.12
C PHE A 457 -21.56 -38.21 5.89
N ARG A 458 -20.37 -37.63 5.77
CA ARG A 458 -19.14 -38.14 6.39
C ARG A 458 -18.50 -37.15 7.34
N SER A 459 -18.39 -35.90 6.95
CA SER A 459 -17.76 -34.86 7.78
C SER A 459 -18.10 -33.47 7.28
N LEU A 460 -17.77 -32.47 8.07
CA LEU A 460 -17.50 -31.13 7.53
C LEU A 460 -16.07 -31.12 6.96
N GLU A 461 -15.83 -30.37 5.89
CA GLU A 461 -14.63 -30.53 5.05
C GLU A 461 -13.32 -30.16 5.76
N GLY A 462 -13.34 -29.08 6.54
CA GLY A 462 -12.19 -28.56 7.26
C GLY A 462 -12.49 -28.29 8.72
N MET A 463 -11.49 -27.76 9.43
CA MET A 463 -11.66 -27.41 10.83
C MET A 463 -12.64 -26.24 11.00
N THR A 464 -13.07 -26.03 12.24
CA THR A 464 -13.73 -24.79 12.66
C THR A 464 -12.76 -24.06 13.58
N ASP A 465 -12.23 -22.93 13.12
CA ASP A 465 -11.40 -22.05 13.94
C ASP A 465 -12.34 -21.31 14.92
N ASN A 466 -12.20 -21.65 16.22
CA ASN A 466 -12.99 -21.08 17.31
C ASN A 466 -12.17 -20.08 18.13
N ASP A 467 -10.99 -19.69 17.66
CA ASP A 467 -10.15 -18.73 18.35
C ASP A 467 -10.88 -17.37 18.42
N LEU A 468 -10.81 -16.74 19.58
CA LEU A 468 -11.09 -15.33 19.76
C LEU A 468 -9.77 -14.64 20.07
N ASP A 469 -9.16 -14.07 19.03
CA ASP A 469 -7.95 -13.26 19.18
C ASP A 469 -8.36 -11.85 19.61
N MET A 470 -7.83 -11.36 20.74
CA MET A 470 -8.19 -10.05 21.30
C MET A 470 -6.95 -9.23 21.66
N PHE A 471 -7.00 -7.93 21.40
CA PHE A 471 -6.18 -6.98 22.14
C PHE A 471 -7.00 -5.78 22.61
N CYS A 472 -6.51 -5.15 23.67
CA CYS A 472 -7.12 -4.01 24.32
C CYS A 472 -6.10 -2.87 24.44
N VAL A 473 -6.60 -1.65 24.41
CA VAL A 473 -5.80 -0.44 24.52
C VAL A 473 -6.45 0.50 25.53
N TRP A 474 -5.69 0.92 26.54
CA TRP A 474 -6.15 1.81 27.60
C TRP A 474 -5.39 3.13 27.55
N ASN A 475 -5.96 4.18 28.11
CA ASN A 475 -5.20 5.39 28.43
C ASN A 475 -4.41 5.19 29.73
N GLN A 476 -3.62 6.21 30.10
CA GLN A 476 -2.82 6.18 31.34
C GLN A 476 -3.64 6.16 32.64
N LYS A 477 -4.95 6.41 32.58
CA LYS A 477 -5.90 6.29 33.70
C LYS A 477 -6.56 4.91 33.79
N ASP A 478 -6.09 3.94 32.98
CA ASP A 478 -6.67 2.61 32.86
C ASP A 478 -8.12 2.59 32.35
N GLU A 479 -8.56 3.66 31.67
CA GLU A 479 -9.84 3.70 30.95
C GLU A 479 -9.64 3.12 29.55
N LEU A 480 -10.56 2.24 29.12
CA LEU A 480 -10.44 1.50 27.88
C LEU A 480 -10.78 2.37 26.66
N ILE A 481 -9.80 2.56 25.77
CA ILE A 481 -9.94 3.30 24.51
C ILE A 481 -10.59 2.40 23.44
N ALA A 482 -10.05 1.20 23.26
CA ALA A 482 -10.53 0.28 22.23
C ALA A 482 -10.27 -1.20 22.55
N MET A 483 -11.11 -2.06 21.98
CA MET A 483 -10.86 -3.50 21.84
C MET A 483 -10.86 -3.89 20.36
N LEU A 484 -9.91 -4.71 19.94
CA LEU A 484 -9.96 -5.39 18.64
C LEU A 484 -10.19 -6.88 18.87
N LEU A 485 -11.18 -7.43 18.16
CA LEU A 485 -11.59 -8.82 18.23
C LEU A 485 -11.52 -9.44 16.84
N THR A 486 -10.82 -10.55 16.67
CA THR A 486 -10.80 -11.33 15.43
C THR A 486 -11.45 -12.68 15.66
N ILE A 487 -12.42 -13.03 14.82
CA ILE A 487 -13.08 -14.35 14.84
C ILE A 487 -13.22 -14.85 13.40
N ALA A 488 -12.89 -16.12 13.14
CA ALA A 488 -13.05 -16.79 11.85
C ALA A 488 -14.52 -17.13 11.55
N CYS A 489 -15.39 -16.10 11.51
CA CYS A 489 -16.80 -16.22 11.19
C CYS A 489 -17.25 -15.01 10.36
N PRO A 490 -17.86 -15.21 9.19
CA PRO A 490 -18.50 -14.11 8.47
C PRO A 490 -19.76 -13.67 9.23
N SER A 491 -20.10 -12.38 9.23
CA SER A 491 -21.28 -11.87 9.94
C SER A 491 -22.56 -12.00 9.10
N GLN A 492 -22.93 -13.26 8.83
CA GLN A 492 -23.92 -13.67 7.84
C GLN A 492 -25.22 -14.27 8.43
N GLU A 493 -25.51 -14.08 9.73
CA GLU A 493 -26.71 -14.67 10.34
C GLU A 493 -28.00 -14.09 9.72
N ASN A 494 -28.01 -12.78 9.44
CA ASN A 494 -29.14 -12.06 8.84
C ASN A 494 -28.97 -11.82 7.33
N GLU A 495 -28.21 -12.67 6.61
CA GLU A 495 -27.77 -12.45 5.22
C GLU A 495 -28.87 -12.32 4.15
N ASN A 496 -30.10 -12.71 4.47
CA ASN A 496 -31.27 -12.62 3.59
C ASN A 496 -32.20 -11.45 3.94
N SER A 497 -31.88 -10.66 4.98
CA SER A 497 -32.71 -9.53 5.41
C SER A 497 -32.82 -8.47 4.31
N LEU A 498 -33.92 -7.72 4.32
CA LEU A 498 -34.08 -6.49 3.55
C LEU A 498 -33.76 -5.24 4.38
N THR A 499 -33.36 -5.38 5.64
CA THR A 499 -32.95 -4.25 6.48
C THR A 499 -31.44 -4.14 6.53
N LEU A 500 -30.94 -2.91 6.66
CA LEU A 500 -29.55 -2.67 7.04
C LEU A 500 -29.29 -3.21 8.45
N ASP A 501 -28.30 -4.07 8.60
CA ASP A 501 -27.97 -4.73 9.86
C ASP A 501 -26.45 -5.06 9.90
N GLY A 502 -25.75 -4.61 10.94
CA GLY A 502 -24.36 -4.94 11.24
C GLY A 502 -24.19 -6.32 11.88
N ASP A 503 -25.26 -7.12 11.85
CA ASP A 503 -25.34 -8.52 12.26
C ASP A 503 -24.93 -8.73 13.73
N PHE A 504 -24.31 -9.86 14.08
CA PHE A 504 -23.85 -10.08 15.45
C PHE A 504 -22.79 -9.06 15.90
N TRP A 505 -22.06 -8.41 14.98
CA TRP A 505 -21.06 -7.42 15.34
C TRP A 505 -21.67 -6.14 15.91
N ALA A 506 -22.75 -5.61 15.31
CA ALA A 506 -23.44 -4.44 15.86
C ALA A 506 -23.94 -4.70 17.30
N ARG A 507 -24.56 -5.87 17.53
CA ARG A 507 -25.06 -6.29 18.86
C ARG A 507 -23.93 -6.54 19.86
N THR A 508 -22.80 -7.07 19.39
CA THR A 508 -21.59 -7.25 20.20
C THR A 508 -21.05 -5.90 20.66
N ARG A 509 -20.97 -4.91 19.75
CA ARG A 509 -20.56 -3.55 20.10
C ARG A 509 -21.50 -2.91 21.11
N GLU A 510 -22.82 -3.02 20.93
CA GLU A 510 -23.81 -2.53 21.89
C GLU A 510 -23.62 -3.16 23.28
N SER A 511 -23.42 -4.48 23.33
CA SER A 511 -23.23 -5.22 24.58
C SER A 511 -21.93 -4.84 25.29
N LEU A 512 -20.81 -4.75 24.56
CA LEU A 512 -19.50 -4.44 25.11
C LEU A 512 -19.37 -2.97 25.52
N THR A 513 -19.88 -2.03 24.73
CA THR A 513 -19.85 -0.59 25.10
C THR A 513 -20.72 -0.31 26.32
N LYS A 514 -21.87 -0.98 26.46
CA LYS A 514 -22.67 -0.91 27.68
C LYS A 514 -21.91 -1.38 28.92
N LYS A 515 -21.04 -2.39 28.77
CA LYS A 515 -20.28 -2.99 29.88
C LYS A 515 -18.99 -2.23 30.21
N TYR A 516 -18.19 -1.90 29.19
CA TYR A 516 -16.83 -1.38 29.34
C TYR A 516 -16.71 0.14 29.17
N GLY A 517 -17.77 0.81 28.72
CA GLY A 517 -17.82 2.26 28.56
C GLY A 517 -18.36 2.66 27.19
N LYS A 518 -19.28 3.64 27.17
CA LYS A 518 -19.92 4.12 25.92
C LYS A 518 -18.93 4.70 24.90
N ASP A 519 -17.76 5.15 25.38
CA ASP A 519 -16.73 5.78 24.56
C ASP A 519 -15.67 4.77 24.08
N THR A 520 -15.74 3.51 24.53
CA THR A 520 -14.87 2.43 24.05
C THR A 520 -15.22 2.06 22.61
N VAL A 521 -14.22 1.99 21.74
CA VAL A 521 -14.41 1.57 20.35
C VAL A 521 -14.12 0.09 20.20
N ILE A 522 -15.06 -0.65 19.62
CA ILE A 522 -14.95 -2.10 19.43
C ILE A 522 -14.79 -2.41 17.94
N LEU A 523 -13.64 -2.97 17.56
CA LEU A 523 -13.32 -3.36 16.19
C LEU A 523 -13.52 -4.87 16.04
N GLY A 524 -14.58 -5.28 15.34
CA GLY A 524 -14.81 -6.67 14.96
C GLY A 524 -14.17 -6.97 13.61
N MET A 525 -13.26 -7.94 13.57
CA MET A 525 -12.51 -8.31 12.37
C MET A 525 -12.88 -9.74 11.96
N CYS A 526 -13.15 -9.94 10.68
CA CYS A 526 -13.39 -11.28 10.14
C CYS A 526 -12.04 -11.98 9.94
N GLY A 527 -11.87 -13.14 10.57
CA GLY A 527 -10.71 -14.01 10.41
C GLY A 527 -10.73 -14.79 9.08
N ALA A 528 -9.84 -15.77 8.91
CA ALA A 528 -9.85 -16.66 7.74
C ALA A 528 -11.12 -17.54 7.74
N ALA A 529 -12.19 -17.05 7.08
CA ALA A 529 -13.55 -17.55 7.27
C ALA A 529 -14.24 -17.94 5.95
N GLY A 530 -13.49 -18.09 4.86
CA GLY A 530 -14.02 -18.40 3.51
C GLY A 530 -14.75 -19.74 3.43
N ASP A 531 -14.52 -20.65 4.37
CA ASP A 531 -15.24 -21.92 4.52
C ASP A 531 -15.96 -22.03 5.86
N GLN A 532 -16.13 -20.92 6.59
CA GLN A 532 -16.82 -20.85 7.87
C GLN A 532 -18.17 -20.14 7.73
N SER A 533 -19.09 -20.36 8.68
CA SER A 533 -20.39 -19.72 8.71
C SER A 533 -21.03 -19.74 10.10
N PRO A 534 -21.86 -18.73 10.45
CA PRO A 534 -22.65 -18.77 11.68
C PRO A 534 -23.81 -19.78 11.64
N HIS A 535 -24.16 -20.29 10.44
CA HIS A 535 -25.30 -21.19 10.25
C HIS A 535 -25.08 -22.54 10.94
N ILE A 536 -26.06 -22.97 11.73
CA ILE A 536 -26.01 -24.25 12.45
C ILE A 536 -26.02 -25.42 11.47
N ARG A 537 -25.07 -26.36 11.61
CA ARG A 537 -24.86 -27.42 10.62
C ARG A 537 -25.45 -28.79 10.97
N TYR A 538 -25.41 -29.24 12.22
CA TYR A 538 -25.81 -30.62 12.57
C TYR A 538 -26.66 -30.75 13.85
N ARG A 539 -26.88 -29.66 14.60
CA ARG A 539 -27.57 -29.69 15.91
C ARG A 539 -28.67 -28.62 16.04
N ALA A 540 -29.35 -28.31 14.93
CA ALA A 540 -30.29 -27.19 14.84
C ALA A 540 -31.36 -27.20 15.94
N ALA A 541 -31.99 -28.35 16.21
CA ALA A 541 -33.06 -28.44 17.21
C ALA A 541 -32.61 -28.07 18.64
N ALA A 542 -31.41 -28.51 19.05
CA ALA A 542 -30.88 -28.20 20.38
C ALA A 542 -30.51 -26.71 20.51
N GLU A 543 -29.86 -26.16 19.49
CA GLU A 543 -29.48 -24.74 19.43
C GLU A 543 -30.70 -23.81 19.40
N GLN A 544 -31.72 -24.16 18.60
CA GLN A 544 -32.99 -23.43 18.54
C GLN A 544 -33.72 -23.45 19.88
N ARG A 545 -33.79 -24.62 20.55
CA ARG A 545 -34.36 -24.74 21.89
C ARG A 545 -33.67 -23.80 22.87
N MET A 546 -32.34 -23.79 22.91
CA MET A 546 -31.59 -22.93 23.84
C MET A 546 -31.74 -21.44 23.52
N THR A 547 -31.75 -21.09 22.24
CA THR A 547 -32.00 -19.71 21.79
C THR A 547 -33.39 -19.23 22.21
N ALA A 548 -34.43 -20.07 22.01
CA ALA A 548 -35.80 -19.78 22.43
C ALA A 548 -35.95 -19.64 23.95
N LEU A 549 -35.31 -20.53 24.73
CA LEU A 549 -35.32 -20.43 26.20
C LEU A 549 -34.66 -19.15 26.73
N ARG A 550 -33.73 -18.56 25.98
CA ARG A 550 -33.11 -17.28 26.32
C ARG A 550 -33.88 -16.07 25.80
N ASN A 551 -34.91 -16.28 24.98
CA ASN A 551 -35.66 -15.22 24.31
C ASN A 551 -34.75 -14.27 23.50
N LEU A 552 -33.83 -14.84 22.74
CA LEU A 552 -32.89 -14.10 21.89
C LEU A 552 -33.14 -14.40 20.42
N SER A 553 -32.84 -13.44 19.53
CA SER A 553 -32.62 -13.81 18.13
C SER A 553 -31.31 -14.61 18.02
N ARG A 554 -31.07 -15.24 16.87
CA ARG A 554 -29.81 -15.92 16.63
C ARG A 554 -28.62 -14.96 16.67
N ALA A 555 -28.72 -13.81 16.02
CA ALA A 555 -27.67 -12.79 16.05
C ALA A 555 -27.38 -12.27 17.48
N ASP A 556 -28.40 -12.13 18.32
CA ASP A 556 -28.22 -11.76 19.73
C ASP A 556 -27.57 -12.88 20.55
N GLU A 557 -27.90 -14.14 20.29
CA GLU A 557 -27.26 -15.29 20.94
C GLU A 557 -25.78 -15.42 20.54
N LEU A 558 -25.43 -15.14 19.27
CA LEU A 558 -24.03 -15.09 18.83
C LEU A 558 -23.27 -13.95 19.52
N ALA A 559 -23.85 -12.75 19.54
CA ALA A 559 -23.28 -11.60 20.25
C ALA A 559 -23.07 -11.89 21.74
N ARG A 560 -24.04 -12.52 22.40
CA ARG A 560 -23.94 -12.94 23.80
C ARG A 560 -22.76 -13.90 24.01
N ARG A 561 -22.55 -14.88 23.12
CA ARG A 561 -21.40 -15.80 23.21
C ARG A 561 -20.07 -15.06 23.07
N ILE A 562 -19.99 -14.12 22.14
CA ILE A 562 -18.79 -13.29 21.96
C ILE A 562 -18.54 -12.47 23.23
N THR A 563 -19.55 -11.79 23.77
CA THR A 563 -19.40 -11.02 25.02
C THR A 563 -18.95 -11.89 26.18
N CYS A 564 -19.51 -13.09 26.36
CA CYS A 564 -19.06 -14.01 27.40
C CYS A 564 -17.59 -14.44 27.22
N ALA A 565 -17.14 -14.68 25.98
CA ALA A 565 -15.76 -15.04 25.71
C ALA A 565 -14.80 -13.85 25.91
N VAL A 566 -15.22 -12.63 25.55
CA VAL A 566 -14.46 -11.40 25.84
C VAL A 566 -14.29 -11.23 27.35
N ASP A 567 -15.34 -11.48 28.13
CA ASP A 567 -15.30 -11.36 29.59
C ASP A 567 -14.29 -12.32 30.23
N ASP A 568 -14.23 -13.56 29.73
CA ASP A 568 -13.25 -14.57 30.18
C ASP A 568 -11.80 -14.14 29.93
N ILE A 569 -11.56 -13.42 28.83
CA ILE A 569 -10.22 -12.95 28.46
C ILE A 569 -9.88 -11.63 29.18
N TYR A 570 -10.82 -10.68 29.25
CA TYR A 570 -10.54 -9.29 29.61
C TYR A 570 -9.92 -9.14 31.00
N ASP A 571 -10.43 -9.85 32.00
CA ASP A 571 -9.95 -9.72 33.39
C ASP A 571 -8.47 -10.12 33.53
N VAL A 572 -8.04 -11.12 32.75
CA VAL A 572 -6.63 -11.56 32.71
C VAL A 572 -5.78 -10.53 31.97
N VAL A 573 -6.20 -10.12 30.77
CA VAL A 573 -5.43 -9.17 29.94
C VAL A 573 -5.31 -7.80 30.60
N ALA A 574 -6.33 -7.35 31.32
CA ALA A 574 -6.31 -6.07 32.04
C ALA A 574 -5.29 -6.06 33.20
N SER A 575 -4.82 -7.23 33.65
CA SER A 575 -3.79 -7.35 34.70
C SER A 575 -2.35 -7.26 34.18
N GLU A 576 -2.14 -7.45 32.87
CA GLU A 576 -0.82 -7.40 32.23
C GLU A 576 -0.81 -6.41 31.06
N LYS A 577 -0.40 -5.18 31.36
CA LYS A 577 -0.38 -4.05 30.42
C LYS A 577 1.05 -3.60 30.15
N SER A 578 1.36 -3.32 28.90
CA SER A 578 2.62 -2.70 28.46
C SER A 578 2.40 -1.23 28.10
N ASP A 579 3.18 -0.32 28.70
CA ASP A 579 3.16 1.12 28.42
C ASP A 579 3.87 1.50 27.10
N ASN A 580 4.73 0.63 26.57
CA ASN A 580 5.50 0.94 25.38
C ASN A 580 5.83 -0.33 24.58
N PRO A 581 4.82 -1.04 24.04
CA PRO A 581 5.06 -2.19 23.18
C PRO A 581 5.84 -1.75 21.93
N LEU A 582 6.82 -2.57 21.51
CA LEU A 582 7.50 -2.37 20.24
C LEU A 582 6.49 -2.49 19.10
N MET A 583 6.39 -1.47 18.26
CA MET A 583 5.56 -1.53 17.05
C MET A 583 6.42 -1.48 15.80
N LYS A 584 6.16 -2.40 14.86
CA LYS A 584 6.75 -2.39 13.52
C LYS A 584 5.66 -2.66 12.49
N TYR A 585 5.81 -2.10 11.30
CA TYR A 585 4.83 -2.25 10.24
C TYR A 585 5.52 -2.50 8.90
N GLU A 586 4.99 -3.46 8.15
CA GLU A 586 5.40 -3.76 6.78
C GLU A 586 4.16 -3.84 5.88
N TYR A 587 4.27 -3.22 4.70
CA TYR A 587 3.33 -3.36 3.61
C TYR A 587 4.08 -3.95 2.42
N LEU A 588 3.52 -4.98 1.81
CA LEU A 588 4.09 -5.63 0.63
C LEU A 588 3.00 -5.88 -0.42
N GLU A 589 3.40 -5.77 -1.68
CA GLU A 589 2.58 -6.15 -2.82
C GLU A 589 3.13 -7.46 -3.40
N VAL A 590 2.22 -8.38 -3.69
CA VAL A 590 2.53 -9.71 -4.18
C VAL A 590 1.66 -9.99 -5.40
N ASP A 591 2.29 -10.46 -6.47
CA ASP A 591 1.59 -10.98 -7.64
C ASP A 591 1.33 -12.48 -7.46
N LEU A 592 0.06 -12.85 -7.33
CA LEU A 592 -0.35 -14.25 -7.25
C LEU A 592 -0.66 -14.80 -8.64
N PRO A 593 -0.39 -16.08 -8.94
CA PRO A 593 -0.85 -16.69 -10.18
C PRO A 593 -2.38 -16.72 -10.20
N GLN A 594 -2.99 -16.13 -11.24
CA GLN A 594 -4.43 -16.18 -11.42
C GLN A 594 -4.85 -17.62 -11.77
N ARG A 595 -5.99 -18.08 -11.25
CA ARG A 595 -6.52 -19.41 -11.58
C ARG A 595 -6.97 -19.43 -13.04
N ILE A 596 -6.31 -20.24 -13.86
CA ILE A 596 -6.57 -20.38 -15.30
C ILE A 596 -7.82 -21.26 -15.52
N PRO A 597 -8.88 -20.77 -16.19
CA PRO A 597 -10.01 -21.61 -16.57
C PRO A 597 -9.63 -22.62 -17.64
N THR A 598 -10.13 -23.84 -17.51
CA THR A 598 -10.04 -24.87 -18.56
C THR A 598 -11.02 -24.59 -19.70
N LYS A 599 -10.80 -25.22 -20.86
CA LYS A 599 -11.74 -25.14 -21.99
C LYS A 599 -13.14 -25.67 -21.62
N ALA A 600 -13.21 -26.74 -20.83
CA ALA A 600 -14.48 -27.29 -20.36
C ALA A 600 -15.23 -26.32 -19.44
N GLU A 601 -14.54 -25.67 -18.50
CA GLU A 601 -15.15 -24.64 -17.64
C GLU A 601 -15.60 -23.40 -18.43
N TYR A 602 -14.87 -23.04 -19.49
CA TYR A 602 -15.25 -21.97 -20.40
C TYR A 602 -16.53 -22.30 -21.18
N ASP A 603 -16.62 -23.52 -21.75
CA ASP A 603 -17.79 -23.96 -22.51
C ASP A 603 -19.03 -24.09 -21.60
N ASP A 604 -18.86 -24.61 -20.38
CA ASP A 604 -19.93 -24.64 -19.37
C ASP A 604 -20.37 -23.23 -18.96
N ALA A 605 -19.43 -22.28 -18.83
CA ALA A 605 -19.76 -20.90 -18.51
C ALA A 605 -20.57 -20.21 -19.61
N ILE A 606 -20.28 -20.47 -20.89
CA ILE A 606 -21.09 -19.99 -22.01
C ILE A 606 -22.51 -20.54 -21.93
N ALA A 607 -22.65 -21.87 -21.83
CA ALA A 607 -23.96 -22.52 -21.81
C ALA A 607 -24.82 -22.03 -20.62
N ASN A 608 -24.21 -21.88 -19.44
CA ASN A 608 -24.91 -21.34 -18.27
C ASN A 608 -25.25 -19.86 -18.42
N ALA A 609 -24.37 -19.04 -19.02
CA ALA A 609 -24.65 -17.64 -19.28
C ALA A 609 -25.87 -17.47 -20.20
N GLU A 610 -25.95 -18.23 -21.28
CA GLU A 610 -27.10 -18.21 -22.20
C GLU A 610 -28.39 -18.62 -21.50
N ARG A 611 -28.35 -19.72 -20.72
CA ARG A 611 -29.50 -20.21 -19.95
C ARG A 611 -29.98 -19.17 -18.94
N LEU A 612 -29.06 -18.54 -18.20
CA LEU A 612 -29.37 -17.54 -17.17
C LEU A 612 -29.92 -16.24 -17.78
N GLN A 613 -29.36 -15.80 -18.91
CA GLN A 613 -29.88 -14.66 -19.66
C GLN A 613 -31.31 -14.92 -20.12
N SER A 614 -31.57 -16.07 -20.77
CA SER A 614 -32.91 -16.44 -21.23
C SER A 614 -33.90 -16.54 -20.07
N ASN A 615 -33.48 -17.08 -18.92
CA ASN A 615 -34.35 -17.15 -17.74
C ASN A 615 -34.67 -15.76 -17.18
N TYR A 616 -33.69 -14.85 -17.11
CA TYR A 616 -33.92 -13.48 -16.68
C TYR A 616 -34.92 -12.76 -17.60
N GLU A 617 -34.73 -12.84 -18.91
CA GLU A 617 -35.63 -12.22 -19.90
C GLU A 617 -37.07 -12.73 -19.82
N LYS A 618 -37.25 -14.03 -19.55
CA LYS A 618 -38.57 -14.66 -19.45
C LYS A 618 -39.29 -14.39 -18.12
N THR A 619 -38.53 -14.30 -17.02
CA THR A 619 -39.12 -14.36 -15.66
C THR A 619 -38.88 -13.10 -14.83
N GLY A 620 -37.96 -12.22 -15.22
CA GLY A 620 -37.50 -11.11 -14.39
C GLY A 620 -36.70 -11.52 -13.15
N ASN A 621 -36.27 -12.80 -13.04
CA ASN A 621 -35.55 -13.29 -11.87
C ASN A 621 -34.14 -12.66 -11.75
N THR A 622 -34.01 -11.66 -10.87
CA THR A 622 -32.77 -10.90 -10.64
C THR A 622 -31.60 -11.75 -10.16
N ALA A 623 -31.84 -12.91 -9.54
CA ALA A 623 -30.77 -13.84 -9.18
C ALA A 623 -30.09 -14.43 -10.42
N SER A 624 -30.85 -14.63 -11.51
CA SER A 624 -30.29 -15.10 -12.79
C SER A 624 -29.33 -14.08 -13.39
N LEU A 625 -29.65 -12.78 -13.29
CA LEU A 625 -28.76 -11.71 -13.70
C LEU A 625 -27.46 -11.66 -12.87
N GLY A 626 -27.56 -11.88 -11.55
CA GLY A 626 -26.38 -11.97 -10.68
C GLY A 626 -25.47 -13.15 -11.03
N MET A 627 -26.05 -14.34 -11.19
CA MET A 627 -25.32 -15.55 -11.61
C MET A 627 -24.76 -15.44 -13.03
N LEU A 628 -25.44 -14.72 -13.93
CA LEU A 628 -24.93 -14.45 -15.27
C LEU A 628 -23.59 -13.71 -15.21
N GLY A 629 -23.47 -12.68 -14.36
CA GLY A 629 -22.21 -11.97 -14.16
C GLY A 629 -21.10 -12.89 -13.64
N TRP A 630 -21.43 -13.86 -12.78
CA TRP A 630 -20.52 -14.87 -12.23
C TRP A 630 -19.91 -15.76 -13.33
N HIS A 631 -20.72 -16.20 -14.31
CA HIS A 631 -20.23 -16.97 -15.46
C HIS A 631 -19.51 -16.11 -16.51
N LYS A 632 -20.00 -14.89 -16.79
CA LYS A 632 -19.36 -13.97 -17.75
C LYS A 632 -17.90 -13.67 -17.38
N ARG A 633 -17.57 -13.58 -16.09
CA ARG A 633 -16.18 -13.43 -15.63
C ARG A 633 -15.25 -14.56 -16.08
N ILE A 634 -15.77 -15.79 -16.19
CA ILE A 634 -14.99 -16.94 -16.68
C ILE A 634 -14.74 -16.86 -18.17
N ILE A 635 -15.78 -16.48 -18.92
CA ILE A 635 -15.70 -16.28 -20.37
C ILE A 635 -14.60 -15.25 -20.67
N THR A 636 -14.69 -14.06 -20.07
CA THR A 636 -13.71 -12.99 -20.25
C THR A 636 -12.30 -13.40 -19.81
N ARG A 637 -12.17 -14.09 -18.67
CA ARG A 637 -10.85 -14.54 -18.19
C ARG A 637 -10.20 -15.54 -19.14
N TYR A 638 -10.96 -16.50 -19.69
CA TYR A 638 -10.43 -17.47 -20.66
C TYR A 638 -10.05 -16.80 -21.99
N GLU A 639 -10.88 -15.89 -22.51
CA GLU A 639 -10.60 -15.17 -23.75
C GLU A 639 -9.34 -14.31 -23.64
N ASN A 640 -9.12 -13.69 -22.48
CA ASN A 640 -7.93 -12.89 -22.19
C ASN A 640 -6.62 -13.69 -22.15
N LEU A 641 -6.68 -15.03 -22.03
CA LEU A 641 -5.47 -15.88 -22.09
C LEU A 641 -4.75 -15.78 -23.44
N LYS A 642 -5.45 -15.38 -24.51
CA LYS A 642 -4.82 -15.10 -25.82
C LYS A 642 -3.87 -13.92 -25.78
N LEU A 643 -4.17 -12.93 -24.94
CA LEU A 643 -3.38 -11.71 -24.77
C LEU A 643 -2.33 -11.88 -23.66
N ASN A 644 -2.71 -12.54 -22.57
CA ASN A 644 -1.85 -12.82 -21.43
C ASN A 644 -2.00 -14.28 -20.98
N PRO A 645 -1.15 -15.21 -21.47
CA PRO A 645 -1.25 -16.64 -21.15
C PRO A 645 -0.92 -17.01 -19.70
N LYS A 646 -0.28 -16.12 -18.95
CA LYS A 646 0.12 -16.32 -17.54
C LYS A 646 -0.27 -15.10 -16.70
N PRO A 647 -1.58 -14.83 -16.55
CA PRO A 647 -2.01 -13.65 -15.83
C PRO A 647 -1.69 -13.76 -14.34
N THR A 648 -1.25 -12.65 -13.76
CA THR A 648 -1.08 -12.48 -12.32
C THR A 648 -2.27 -11.74 -11.73
N TYR A 649 -2.39 -11.82 -10.41
CA TYR A 649 -3.41 -11.17 -9.62
C TYR A 649 -2.74 -10.42 -8.47
N PRO A 650 -2.66 -9.08 -8.51
CA PRO A 650 -1.99 -8.30 -7.50
C PRO A 650 -2.76 -8.34 -6.18
N THR A 651 -2.04 -8.52 -5.08
CA THR A 651 -2.56 -8.44 -3.72
C THR A 651 -1.64 -7.64 -2.83
N SER A 652 -2.22 -6.93 -1.87
CA SER A 652 -1.47 -6.33 -0.78
C SER A 652 -1.54 -7.21 0.48
N ILE A 653 -0.47 -7.18 1.26
CA ILE A 653 -0.39 -7.80 2.58
C ILE A 653 0.17 -6.74 3.52
N SER A 654 -0.58 -6.44 4.57
CA SER A 654 -0.14 -5.62 5.70
C SER A 654 0.24 -6.55 6.84
N VAL A 655 1.41 -6.35 7.43
CA VAL A 655 1.85 -7.04 8.65
C VAL A 655 2.23 -6.02 9.71
N LEU A 656 1.58 -6.10 10.86
CA LEU A 656 1.78 -5.23 12.01
C LEU A 656 2.26 -6.08 13.19
N ARG A 657 3.41 -5.73 13.75
CA ARG A 657 3.87 -6.24 15.05
C ARG A 657 3.53 -5.23 16.13
N ILE A 658 2.98 -5.69 17.25
CA ILE A 658 2.86 -4.93 18.50
C ILE A 658 3.30 -5.83 19.65
N GLY A 659 4.44 -5.53 20.26
CA GLY A 659 5.05 -6.40 21.27
C GLY A 659 5.28 -7.81 20.71
N ASP A 660 4.58 -8.78 21.29
CA ASP A 660 4.69 -10.20 20.94
C ASP A 660 3.55 -10.71 20.05
N ILE A 661 2.67 -9.82 19.55
CA ILE A 661 1.63 -10.20 18.58
C ILE A 661 2.01 -9.79 17.15
N ALA A 662 1.47 -10.54 16.19
CA ALA A 662 1.43 -10.16 14.78
C ALA A 662 -0.02 -10.04 14.31
N LEU A 663 -0.32 -9.04 13.51
CA LEU A 663 -1.57 -8.90 12.76
C LEU A 663 -1.22 -8.91 11.28
N CYS A 664 -1.85 -9.79 10.50
CA CYS A 664 -1.66 -9.88 9.06
C CYS A 664 -2.98 -9.85 8.31
N THR A 665 -2.96 -9.37 7.07
CA THR A 665 -4.16 -9.15 6.29
C THR A 665 -4.15 -9.84 4.93
N ASN A 666 -5.33 -10.16 4.41
CA ASN A 666 -5.51 -10.55 3.01
C ASN A 666 -6.84 -10.03 2.44
N GLN A 667 -6.99 -10.00 1.13
CA GLN A 667 -8.17 -9.46 0.44
C GLN A 667 -9.26 -10.51 0.09
N PHE A 668 -9.04 -11.78 0.39
CA PHE A 668 -9.90 -12.89 -0.02
C PHE A 668 -10.90 -13.28 1.08
N GLU A 669 -11.92 -14.05 0.72
CA GLU A 669 -12.57 -14.97 1.65
C GLU A 669 -11.64 -16.20 1.80
N LEU A 670 -10.70 -16.11 2.74
CA LEU A 670 -9.60 -17.07 2.90
C LEU A 670 -10.08 -18.31 3.64
N TYR A 671 -9.85 -19.51 3.09
CA TYR A 671 -10.19 -20.76 3.78
C TYR A 671 -9.36 -20.93 5.05
N SER A 672 -9.96 -21.48 6.11
CA SER A 672 -9.37 -21.53 7.45
C SER A 672 -8.00 -22.19 7.50
N ASP A 673 -7.74 -23.21 6.66
CA ASP A 673 -6.47 -23.92 6.64
C ASP A 673 -5.27 -23.02 6.35
N TYR A 674 -5.41 -21.99 5.51
CA TYR A 674 -4.33 -21.02 5.28
C TYR A 674 -4.12 -20.12 6.49
N GLY A 675 -5.19 -19.67 7.13
CA GLY A 675 -5.11 -18.89 8.36
C GLY A 675 -4.42 -19.65 9.50
N VAL A 676 -4.76 -20.93 9.66
CA VAL A 676 -4.10 -21.83 10.64
C VAL A 676 -2.62 -22.00 10.32
N GLN A 677 -2.25 -22.17 9.05
CA GLN A 677 -0.84 -22.24 8.65
C GLN A 677 -0.09 -20.95 9.02
N MET A 678 -0.67 -19.78 8.75
CA MET A 678 -0.07 -18.49 9.13
C MET A 678 0.11 -18.38 10.65
N LYS A 679 -0.92 -18.72 11.43
CA LYS A 679 -0.88 -18.73 12.90
C LYS A 679 0.19 -19.68 13.44
N ALA A 680 0.16 -20.94 13.02
CA ALA A 680 1.03 -22.01 13.54
C ALA A 680 2.51 -21.82 13.20
N ARG A 681 2.81 -21.15 12.07
CA ARG A 681 4.18 -20.92 11.60
C ARG A 681 4.72 -19.54 12.00
N SER A 682 3.91 -18.72 12.65
CA SER A 682 4.29 -17.40 13.12
C SER A 682 5.35 -17.45 14.21
N LYS A 683 6.21 -16.42 14.25
CA LYS A 683 7.14 -16.18 15.36
C LYS A 683 6.52 -15.39 16.52
N ALA A 684 5.35 -14.79 16.29
CA ALA A 684 4.61 -14.09 17.33
C ALA A 684 4.02 -15.11 18.33
N ALA A 685 3.84 -14.68 19.58
CA ALA A 685 3.13 -15.46 20.58
C ALA A 685 1.65 -15.65 20.19
N GLN A 686 1.06 -14.65 19.52
CA GLN A 686 -0.30 -14.70 19.00
C GLN A 686 -0.38 -14.00 17.64
N THR A 687 -1.16 -14.56 16.71
CA THR A 687 -1.26 -14.05 15.33
C THR A 687 -2.70 -13.85 14.91
N PHE A 688 -3.04 -12.62 14.57
CA PHE A 688 -4.35 -12.19 14.11
C PHE A 688 -4.35 -12.24 12.58
N VAL A 689 -5.12 -13.16 11.98
CA VAL A 689 -5.30 -13.23 10.53
C VAL A 689 -6.59 -12.54 10.17
N ILE A 690 -6.55 -11.46 9.38
CA ILE A 690 -7.72 -10.66 9.01
C ILE A 690 -7.95 -10.78 7.51
N GLN A 691 -9.19 -11.06 7.12
CA GLN A 691 -9.58 -11.20 5.73
C GLN A 691 -10.34 -9.97 5.20
N LEU A 692 -10.61 -9.95 3.88
CA LEU A 692 -11.35 -8.89 3.21
C LEU A 692 -10.80 -7.47 3.47
N ALA A 693 -9.48 -7.37 3.55
CA ALA A 693 -8.76 -6.14 3.80
C ALA A 693 -8.16 -5.53 2.51
N SER A 694 -8.00 -4.20 2.50
CA SER A 694 -7.22 -3.45 1.50
C SER A 694 -7.56 -3.79 0.03
N GLY A 695 -8.84 -3.63 -0.32
CA GLY A 695 -9.43 -4.08 -1.58
C GLY A 695 -8.64 -3.80 -2.86
N ALA A 696 -8.42 -4.85 -3.66
CA ALA A 696 -7.87 -4.78 -5.02
C ALA A 696 -8.95 -5.12 -6.08
N PRO A 697 -8.61 -5.11 -7.40
CA PRO A 697 -9.55 -5.50 -8.46
C PRO A 697 -10.11 -6.91 -8.22
N ASP A 698 -11.43 -7.09 -8.22
CA ASP A 698 -12.11 -8.38 -7.95
C ASP A 698 -11.87 -8.99 -6.55
N SER A 699 -11.57 -8.13 -5.57
CA SER A 699 -11.45 -8.46 -4.14
C SER A 699 -12.71 -9.09 -3.53
N GLY A 700 -12.49 -9.89 -2.48
CA GLY A 700 -13.50 -10.68 -1.79
C GLY A 700 -14.02 -11.88 -2.57
N THR A 701 -13.22 -12.42 -3.48
CA THR A 701 -13.43 -13.78 -3.98
C THR A 701 -12.90 -14.80 -2.98
N TYR A 702 -13.36 -16.04 -3.09
CA TYR A 702 -12.91 -17.13 -2.23
C TYR A 702 -11.50 -17.57 -2.64
N LEU A 703 -10.66 -17.88 -1.66
CA LEU A 703 -9.37 -18.53 -1.87
C LEU A 703 -9.37 -19.93 -1.27
N PRO A 704 -9.70 -20.96 -2.09
CA PRO A 704 -9.92 -22.32 -1.62
C PRO A 704 -8.63 -23.11 -1.48
N THR A 705 -8.69 -24.17 -0.67
CA THR A 705 -7.63 -25.19 -0.62
C THR A 705 -7.74 -26.14 -1.82
N ALA A 706 -6.66 -26.89 -2.11
CA ALA A 706 -6.70 -27.92 -3.15
C ALA A 706 -7.74 -29.01 -2.85
N HIS A 707 -7.94 -29.33 -1.57
CA HIS A 707 -8.97 -30.27 -1.12
C HIS A 707 -10.37 -29.76 -1.45
N ALA A 708 -10.67 -28.49 -1.13
CA ALA A 708 -11.96 -27.86 -1.44
C ALA A 708 -12.25 -27.85 -2.94
N VAL A 709 -11.24 -27.53 -3.76
CA VAL A 709 -11.37 -27.55 -5.23
C VAL A 709 -11.73 -28.95 -5.75
N LYS A 710 -11.13 -30.00 -5.18
CA LYS A 710 -11.45 -31.39 -5.54
C LYS A 710 -12.89 -31.77 -5.15
N GLY A 711 -13.37 -31.30 -4.01
CA GLY A 711 -14.75 -31.53 -3.55
C GLY A 711 -15.82 -30.74 -4.30
N GLY A 712 -15.44 -29.64 -4.96
CA GLY A 712 -16.34 -28.81 -5.78
C GLY A 712 -17.26 -27.90 -4.97
N GLY A 713 -18.40 -27.50 -5.55
CA GLY A 713 -19.40 -26.66 -4.88
C GLY A 713 -19.02 -25.17 -4.74
N TYR A 714 -20.01 -24.35 -4.37
CA TYR A 714 -19.83 -22.91 -4.22
C TYR A 714 -18.67 -22.56 -3.27
N GLY A 715 -17.91 -21.52 -3.60
CA GLY A 715 -16.69 -21.13 -2.91
C GLY A 715 -15.41 -21.84 -3.37
N ALA A 716 -15.50 -22.98 -4.05
CA ALA A 716 -14.33 -23.73 -4.55
C ALA A 716 -14.31 -23.96 -6.08
N VAL A 717 -15.43 -23.68 -6.75
CA VAL A 717 -15.53 -23.69 -8.22
C VAL A 717 -14.90 -22.44 -8.84
N ILE A 718 -14.41 -22.57 -10.08
CA ILE A 718 -13.68 -21.53 -10.82
C ILE A 718 -14.37 -20.16 -10.85
N GLN A 719 -15.71 -20.13 -10.85
CA GLN A 719 -16.51 -18.91 -10.84
C GLN A 719 -16.38 -18.11 -9.53
N SER A 720 -16.05 -18.78 -8.41
CA SER A 720 -15.90 -18.16 -7.08
C SER A 720 -14.48 -17.67 -6.79
N ASN A 721 -13.51 -18.01 -7.65
CA ASN A 721 -12.09 -17.87 -7.32
C ASN A 721 -11.32 -17.18 -8.44
N SER A 722 -10.73 -16.03 -8.13
CA SER A 722 -9.78 -15.37 -9.02
C SER A 722 -8.38 -15.98 -8.89
N VAL A 723 -8.04 -16.46 -7.70
CA VAL A 723 -6.78 -17.15 -7.38
C VAL A 723 -7.07 -18.56 -6.87
N GLY A 724 -6.21 -19.52 -7.24
CA GLY A 724 -6.35 -20.93 -6.88
C GLY A 724 -5.44 -21.34 -5.71
N PRO A 725 -5.37 -22.64 -5.39
CA PRO A 725 -4.58 -23.15 -4.27
C PRO A 725 -3.09 -22.78 -4.31
N GLU A 726 -2.49 -22.74 -5.50
CA GLU A 726 -1.10 -22.31 -5.69
C GLU A 726 -0.85 -20.88 -5.18
N GLY A 727 -1.71 -19.93 -5.55
CA GLY A 727 -1.61 -18.56 -5.05
C GLY A 727 -1.95 -18.45 -3.56
N GLY A 728 -2.80 -19.33 -3.02
CA GLY A 728 -3.04 -19.42 -1.57
C GLY A 728 -1.80 -19.84 -0.78
N LEU A 729 -1.00 -20.77 -1.31
CA LEU A 729 0.29 -21.14 -0.73
C LEU A 729 1.27 -19.97 -0.80
N ILE A 730 1.41 -19.31 -1.96
CA ILE A 730 2.29 -18.14 -2.10
C ILE A 730 1.91 -17.02 -1.12
N LEU A 731 0.62 -16.68 -1.02
CA LEU A 731 0.10 -15.71 -0.06
C LEU A 731 0.51 -16.07 1.38
N THR A 732 0.36 -17.35 1.74
CA THR A 732 0.72 -17.87 3.07
C THR A 732 2.22 -17.74 3.34
N GLU A 733 3.06 -18.16 2.39
CA GLU A 733 4.52 -18.06 2.51
C GLU A 733 5.00 -16.61 2.64
N GLU A 734 4.52 -15.71 1.78
CA GLU A 734 4.94 -14.31 1.84
C GLU A 734 4.47 -13.60 3.12
N THR A 735 3.29 -13.96 3.62
CA THR A 735 2.78 -13.47 4.90
C THR A 735 3.67 -13.94 6.06
N VAL A 736 3.99 -15.24 6.12
CA VAL A 736 4.84 -15.80 7.19
C VAL A 736 6.24 -15.19 7.15
N LYS A 737 6.85 -15.04 5.96
CA LYS A 737 8.16 -14.39 5.80
C LYS A 737 8.13 -12.93 6.28
N ALA A 738 7.08 -12.19 5.99
CA ALA A 738 6.92 -10.82 6.47
C ALA A 738 6.82 -10.76 8.00
N ILE A 739 6.06 -11.67 8.63
CA ILE A 739 6.05 -11.82 10.08
C ILE A 739 7.46 -12.11 10.61
N GLU A 740 8.17 -13.07 10.02
CA GLU A 740 9.53 -13.43 10.46
C GLU A 740 10.51 -12.24 10.42
N ARG A 741 10.46 -11.42 9.36
CA ARG A 741 11.29 -10.20 9.26
C ARG A 741 11.07 -9.27 10.44
N LEU A 742 9.80 -8.97 10.76
CA LEU A 742 9.44 -8.07 11.88
C LEU A 742 9.87 -8.60 13.26
N PHE A 743 10.07 -9.92 13.39
CA PHE A 743 10.48 -10.57 14.64
C PHE A 743 11.99 -10.91 14.70
N SER A 744 12.70 -10.96 13.57
CA SER A 744 14.14 -11.27 13.51
C SER A 744 15.06 -10.09 13.84
N GLU A 745 14.61 -8.86 13.59
CA GLU A 745 15.38 -7.64 13.85
C GLU A 745 15.27 -7.25 15.34
N LYS A 746 16.36 -7.48 16.09
CA LYS A 746 16.48 -7.10 17.52
C LYS A 746 16.54 -5.60 17.73
#